data_AF-A0A948PNV5-F1
#
_entry.id   AF-A0A948PNV5-F1
#
_cell.length_a   1.000
_cell.length_b   1.000
_cell.length_c   1.000
_cell.angle_alpha   90.00
_cell.angle_beta   90.00
_cell.angle_gamma   90.00
#
_symmetry.space_group_name_H-M   'P 1'
#
loop_
_entity.id
_entity.type
_entity.pdbx_description
1 polymer ?
#
loop_
_entity_poly.entity_id
_entity_poly.type
_entity_poly.pdbx_seq_one_letter_code
_entity_poly.pdbx_strand_id
1 'polypeptide(L)'
;LDIGNNNRLILIRNYYEDRNGDNVDDDGVIFQIDTREVYDTGMTCGPATITTADYNNDGLMDFFFMKNNSDQFGYSGFVAAMYINRGNARNPNFRRYNQSPNLNFTSRFQQAGIYINWAADHLCSVDIDSDGDVDVLAISQDKIFLIRNPGEDNFNLNNFEISELNYDQRTGFTTGRGGSSVDAGDFDGDGDVDVIGGTVNDYHYLVYYDNDGTGNFVRYELEIPNDEATGTVATCVADFNQDGRLDIFGATDRWNAGNEAHMWIFKNLGVGVEMPVNWSFNCLNNCQAILPDPHDVDMSASLDYDGDGDMDIILADANNSGDYYLVVNEIASVYALQGEARSTNVVGDLDPERYAVTKVTVSRLQMGWTGRSRVGLSIDLFVSNNGSEWDLYDTYLENELTNYTNLHQHNFLHFGVQLYWRAVLNAQEDVMAEYDDASYDTPLLSEIQLEYVFVERREYSRTSVAAASFYDDDSNRKKVLIGASFYYPGWQGQLRAYDITSMSSTSSASSQIETITRPDITSETGREIVAENVDILWDAGELLNNRSAADRVIYTAVPSSGVRRSRLDFTTSNAGVLGPLLQDYNNNTSGLIDFIRGDGRDWKLGDINHSNPVVVGPPSGNASLKGDGYADFAETWEDREKYVYVGANDGMIHCFSVETGEEKWAFVPYNLLPKLRNMWGVDAATGARYFSRDEYVDSTPSVEDVYIDADGDRNQEWITMLVCGQGPGQGSTLAGGTTGNFYFALDITNPDDPQPIWEYTHSSMGETYSVPAIGKISYRGNITWAVFMGSGYDNIVGGGVQGHRFFTLRADDARLIYNFTVGNVNTRRRWSNGVDLSRSLPGSPSIVDTDNDGDADRVYIGDTEGRLWKIDVSDNLRRASDWKRKTIYTDRDNYPIITKPAVWMDASVDGSPPRIYFGTGGDDNAPNDGLYSFIALIDYGNNEEVEWFVGDADNLRLDEDLDKGDLAAGEKIWADPQVANNVVYFSTLFGSIESVDPCENLAGEGKLYGRYVKQIGGSIVGSSSFAGSSGTTLEHLDLEIKTRAAVTIGEQSGTGGTRTQEVFIQEYDSTIQQLKLPAGAVLRVRSWREVYRIIKK
;
A
#
# COMPACT_ATOMS: atom_id res chain seq x y z
N LEU A 1 -10.32 -40.43 -51.26
CA LEU A 1 -11.26 -41.57 -51.46
C LEU A 1 -12.63 -41.00 -51.80
N ASP A 2 -13.15 -41.21 -53.02
CA ASP A 2 -14.51 -40.78 -53.43
C ASP A 2 -15.55 -41.76 -52.85
N ILE A 3 -15.97 -41.51 -51.61
CA ILE A 3 -16.99 -42.30 -50.90
C ILE A 3 -18.36 -41.89 -51.44
N GLY A 4 -18.61 -42.23 -52.71
CA GLY A 4 -19.64 -41.65 -53.58
C GLY A 4 -20.94 -41.17 -52.91
N ASN A 5 -21.27 -39.90 -53.13
CA ASN A 5 -22.58 -39.21 -53.13
C ASN A 5 -23.67 -39.62 -52.12
N ASN A 6 -23.33 -40.31 -51.04
CA ASN A 6 -24.23 -40.68 -49.97
C ASN A 6 -23.73 -39.98 -48.72
N ASN A 7 -24.09 -38.71 -48.57
CA ASN A 7 -23.63 -37.87 -47.48
C ASN A 7 -23.87 -38.53 -46.10
N ARG A 8 -22.77 -38.89 -45.44
CA ARG A 8 -22.71 -39.77 -44.27
C ARG A 8 -21.65 -39.25 -43.30
N LEU A 9 -21.90 -39.40 -42.00
CA LEU A 9 -20.87 -39.27 -40.97
C LEU A 9 -20.33 -40.67 -40.65
N ILE A 10 -19.02 -40.85 -40.80
CA ILE A 10 -18.30 -42.11 -40.61
C ILE A 10 -17.10 -41.89 -39.69
N LEU A 11 -16.72 -42.92 -38.94
CA LEU A 11 -15.48 -42.90 -38.18
C LEU A 11 -14.30 -43.29 -39.07
N ILE A 12 -13.22 -42.53 -38.98
CA ILE A 12 -11.92 -42.90 -39.52
C ILE A 12 -11.02 -43.23 -38.34
N ARG A 13 -10.32 -44.37 -38.39
CA ARG A 13 -9.49 -44.84 -37.28
C ARG A 13 -8.03 -44.83 -37.70
N ASN A 14 -7.14 -44.42 -36.79
CA ASN A 14 -5.74 -44.75 -36.91
C ASN A 14 -5.54 -46.23 -36.51
N TYR A 15 -5.01 -47.04 -37.43
CA TYR A 15 -4.73 -48.46 -37.17
C TYR A 15 -3.23 -48.68 -37.19
N TYR A 16 -2.59 -48.27 -36.10
CA TYR A 16 -1.17 -48.44 -35.85
C TYR A 16 -0.75 -49.92 -35.90
N GLU A 17 -0.04 -50.33 -36.96
CA GLU A 17 0.44 -51.71 -37.13
C GLU A 17 1.96 -51.80 -36.88
N ASP A 18 2.35 -51.91 -35.61
CA ASP A 18 3.74 -52.17 -35.21
C ASP A 18 3.98 -53.67 -35.01
N ARG A 19 4.33 -54.36 -36.10
CA ARG A 19 4.65 -55.80 -36.08
C ARG A 19 5.99 -56.07 -35.42
N ASN A 20 6.86 -55.07 -35.31
CA ASN A 20 8.26 -55.25 -34.98
C ASN A 20 8.64 -54.73 -33.57
N GLY A 21 7.78 -53.93 -32.95
CA GLY A 21 7.88 -53.34 -31.62
C GLY A 21 8.80 -52.13 -31.55
N ASP A 22 9.06 -51.43 -32.66
CA ASP A 22 9.95 -50.26 -32.72
C ASP A 22 9.25 -48.92 -32.54
N ASN A 23 7.95 -48.94 -32.24
CA ASN A 23 7.12 -47.75 -32.18
C ASN A 23 7.01 -47.00 -33.53
N VAL A 24 7.18 -47.70 -34.66
CA VAL A 24 6.90 -47.18 -36.00
C VAL A 24 5.75 -47.97 -36.65
N ASP A 25 4.86 -47.27 -37.36
CA ASP A 25 3.79 -47.90 -38.14
C ASP A 25 4.39 -48.65 -39.35
N ASP A 26 4.37 -49.98 -39.33
CA ASP A 26 5.03 -50.82 -40.34
C ASP A 26 4.30 -50.85 -41.69
N ASP A 27 3.00 -50.52 -41.74
CA ASP A 27 2.20 -50.58 -42.96
C ASP A 27 2.09 -49.23 -43.70
N GLY A 28 2.47 -48.13 -43.03
CA GLY A 28 2.45 -46.78 -43.57
C GLY A 28 1.05 -46.25 -43.86
N VAL A 29 0.02 -46.86 -43.27
CA VAL A 29 -1.39 -46.48 -43.44
C VAL A 29 -1.87 -45.82 -42.14
N ILE A 30 -1.61 -44.51 -42.04
CA ILE A 30 -1.96 -43.69 -40.88
C ILE A 30 -3.46 -43.77 -40.53
N PHE A 31 -4.35 -43.91 -41.53
CA PHE A 31 -5.79 -43.96 -41.31
C PHE A 31 -6.50 -45.03 -42.16
N GLN A 32 -7.37 -45.82 -41.53
CA GLN A 32 -8.25 -46.78 -42.17
C GLN A 32 -9.72 -46.36 -42.03
N ILE A 33 -10.44 -46.31 -43.16
CA ILE A 33 -11.87 -45.99 -43.20
C ILE A 33 -12.70 -47.28 -43.13
N ASP A 34 -13.45 -47.49 -42.05
CA ASP A 34 -14.50 -48.54 -42.02
C ASP A 34 -15.82 -47.97 -42.53
N THR A 35 -16.05 -48.12 -43.84
CA THR A 35 -17.27 -47.65 -44.51
C THR A 35 -18.59 -48.29 -44.00
N ARG A 36 -18.53 -49.25 -43.07
CA ARG A 36 -19.70 -49.85 -42.41
C ARG A 36 -20.12 -49.10 -41.14
N GLU A 37 -19.23 -48.32 -40.53
CA GLU A 37 -19.50 -47.54 -39.33
C GLU A 37 -20.08 -46.17 -39.69
N VAL A 38 -21.38 -46.16 -40.00
CA VAL A 38 -22.12 -44.94 -40.38
C VAL A 38 -22.98 -44.50 -39.20
N TYR A 39 -22.66 -43.34 -38.62
CA TYR A 39 -23.41 -42.80 -37.48
C TYR A 39 -24.60 -41.95 -37.92
N ASP A 40 -24.50 -41.26 -39.06
CA ASP A 40 -25.61 -40.50 -39.62
C ASP A 40 -25.65 -40.53 -41.15
N THR A 41 -26.85 -40.39 -41.72
CA THR A 41 -27.09 -40.44 -43.17
C THR A 41 -28.02 -39.33 -43.61
N GLY A 42 -27.87 -38.83 -44.83
CA GLY A 42 -28.80 -37.86 -45.43
C GLY A 42 -28.50 -36.41 -45.07
N MET A 43 -27.29 -36.13 -44.58
CA MET A 43 -26.82 -34.78 -44.28
C MET A 43 -26.29 -34.12 -45.56
N THR A 44 -27.07 -33.30 -46.25
CA THR A 44 -26.66 -32.63 -47.52
C THR A 44 -25.31 -31.89 -47.44
N CYS A 45 -24.63 -31.70 -48.58
CA CYS A 45 -23.28 -31.09 -48.65
C CYS A 45 -23.31 -29.58 -48.30
N GLY A 46 -22.34 -29.15 -47.49
CA GLY A 46 -22.22 -27.82 -46.89
C GLY A 46 -21.09 -27.79 -45.83
N PRO A 47 -20.73 -26.64 -45.22
CA PRO A 47 -19.68 -26.58 -44.20
C PRO A 47 -20.02 -27.47 -43.00
N ALA A 48 -19.00 -27.99 -42.34
CA ALA A 48 -19.12 -28.81 -41.15
C ALA A 48 -17.95 -28.53 -40.21
N THR A 49 -18.23 -28.55 -38.91
CA THR A 49 -17.24 -28.32 -37.85
C THR A 49 -17.43 -29.33 -36.74
N ILE A 50 -16.34 -29.63 -36.03
CA ILE A 50 -16.30 -30.61 -34.96
C ILE A 50 -15.36 -30.12 -33.86
N THR A 51 -15.69 -30.46 -32.63
CA THR A 51 -14.76 -30.38 -31.49
C THR A 51 -15.00 -31.59 -30.59
N THR A 52 -14.01 -31.93 -29.77
CA THR A 52 -13.99 -33.17 -28.97
C THR A 52 -13.61 -32.88 -27.54
N ALA A 53 -14.35 -33.46 -26.58
CA ALA A 53 -14.03 -33.43 -25.16
C ALA A 53 -14.80 -34.56 -24.44
N ASP A 54 -14.54 -34.76 -23.16
CA ASP A 54 -15.37 -35.62 -22.30
C ASP A 54 -16.49 -34.78 -21.66
N TYR A 55 -17.55 -34.47 -22.44
CA TYR A 55 -18.57 -33.54 -21.99
C TYR A 55 -19.40 -34.04 -20.82
N ASN A 56 -19.55 -35.36 -20.67
CA ASN A 56 -20.34 -35.97 -19.60
C ASN A 56 -19.48 -36.56 -18.48
N ASN A 57 -18.18 -36.25 -18.46
CA ASN A 57 -17.20 -36.64 -17.44
C ASN A 57 -17.17 -38.15 -17.16
N ASP A 58 -17.35 -38.98 -18.19
CA ASP A 58 -17.40 -40.45 -18.06
C ASP A 58 -16.06 -41.15 -18.36
N GLY A 59 -15.03 -40.36 -18.65
CA GLY A 59 -13.68 -40.78 -19.02
C GLY A 59 -13.55 -41.20 -20.47
N LEU A 60 -14.56 -40.99 -21.32
CA LEU A 60 -14.53 -41.30 -22.75
C LEU A 60 -14.68 -40.03 -23.59
N MET A 61 -13.89 -39.95 -24.65
CA MET A 61 -13.98 -38.84 -25.59
C MET A 61 -15.31 -38.87 -26.36
N ASP A 62 -16.03 -37.76 -26.29
CA ASP A 62 -17.23 -37.42 -27.05
C ASP A 62 -16.90 -36.42 -28.16
N PHE A 63 -17.91 -36.01 -28.93
CA PHE A 63 -17.73 -34.90 -29.87
C PHE A 63 -18.99 -34.07 -30.08
N PHE A 64 -18.80 -32.76 -30.25
CA PHE A 64 -19.82 -31.84 -30.72
C PHE A 64 -19.64 -31.61 -32.22
N PHE A 65 -20.70 -31.86 -32.99
CA PHE A 65 -20.66 -31.75 -34.45
C PHE A 65 -21.76 -30.84 -34.95
N MET A 66 -21.40 -29.91 -35.83
CA MET A 66 -22.33 -29.04 -36.52
C MET A 66 -22.11 -29.07 -38.03
N LYS A 67 -23.19 -29.15 -38.81
CA LYS A 67 -23.15 -29.21 -40.26
C LYS A 67 -24.34 -28.55 -40.93
N ASN A 68 -24.07 -27.76 -41.98
CA ASN A 68 -25.09 -27.15 -42.82
C ASN A 68 -25.42 -27.97 -44.07
N ASN A 69 -26.65 -27.77 -44.58
CA ASN A 69 -27.12 -28.35 -45.84
C ASN A 69 -26.66 -27.59 -47.09
N SER A 70 -26.07 -26.40 -46.95
CA SER A 70 -25.54 -25.57 -48.04
C SER A 70 -24.55 -24.52 -47.53
N ASP A 71 -23.65 -24.06 -48.40
CA ASP A 71 -22.66 -22.99 -48.15
C ASP A 71 -23.25 -21.57 -48.17
N GLN A 72 -24.57 -21.43 -47.99
CA GLN A 72 -25.26 -20.14 -48.02
C GLN A 72 -25.74 -19.81 -46.61
N PHE A 73 -25.69 -18.51 -46.29
CA PHE A 73 -26.23 -17.98 -45.05
C PHE A 73 -27.67 -18.48 -44.78
N GLY A 74 -27.89 -19.08 -43.61
CA GLY A 74 -29.23 -19.47 -43.18
C GLY A 74 -29.28 -20.09 -41.79
N TYR A 75 -30.15 -19.57 -40.93
CA TYR A 75 -30.47 -20.15 -39.62
C TYR A 75 -31.38 -21.38 -39.69
N SER A 76 -31.39 -22.11 -40.81
CA SER A 76 -32.23 -23.28 -40.99
C SER A 76 -31.56 -24.26 -41.95
N GLY A 77 -31.91 -25.55 -41.84
CA GLY A 77 -31.28 -26.57 -42.68
C GLY A 77 -29.85 -26.90 -42.25
N PHE A 78 -29.64 -27.13 -40.96
CA PHE A 78 -28.40 -27.65 -40.40
C PHE A 78 -28.70 -28.64 -39.28
N VAL A 79 -27.69 -29.40 -38.87
CA VAL A 79 -27.69 -30.25 -37.67
C VAL A 79 -26.60 -29.73 -36.74
N ALA A 80 -26.93 -29.53 -35.46
CA ALA A 80 -25.96 -29.29 -34.39
C ALA A 80 -26.26 -30.28 -33.27
N ALA A 81 -25.31 -31.14 -32.92
CA ALA A 81 -25.51 -32.19 -31.94
C ALA A 81 -24.23 -32.63 -31.25
N MET A 82 -24.37 -32.98 -29.98
CA MET A 82 -23.34 -33.61 -29.16
C MET A 82 -23.56 -35.12 -29.19
N TYR A 83 -22.54 -35.86 -29.61
CA TYR A 83 -22.55 -37.31 -29.76
C TYR A 83 -21.79 -37.94 -28.59
N ILE A 84 -22.52 -38.73 -27.80
CA ILE A 84 -21.98 -39.33 -26.57
C ILE A 84 -21.50 -40.76 -26.86
N ASN A 85 -20.27 -41.04 -26.48
CA ASN A 85 -19.59 -42.29 -26.68
C ASN A 85 -20.13 -43.35 -25.71
N ARG A 86 -20.59 -44.47 -26.26
CA ARG A 86 -21.12 -45.60 -25.48
C ARG A 86 -20.27 -46.85 -25.59
N GLY A 87 -19.11 -46.72 -26.21
CA GLY A 87 -18.17 -47.80 -26.45
C GLY A 87 -17.18 -47.87 -25.31
N ASN A 88 -15.91 -47.78 -25.68
CA ASN A 88 -14.78 -47.60 -24.79
C ASN A 88 -13.68 -46.85 -25.57
N ALA A 89 -12.61 -46.45 -24.88
CA ALA A 89 -11.52 -45.68 -25.45
C ALA A 89 -10.89 -46.26 -26.74
N ARG A 90 -10.94 -47.59 -26.94
CA ARG A 90 -10.34 -48.25 -28.13
C ARG A 90 -11.36 -48.57 -29.23
N ASN A 91 -12.64 -48.51 -28.92
CA ASN A 91 -13.70 -48.85 -29.86
C ASN A 91 -14.94 -47.99 -29.55
N PRO A 92 -14.89 -46.70 -29.93
CA PRO A 92 -15.97 -45.76 -29.66
C PRO A 92 -17.23 -46.16 -30.43
N ASN A 93 -18.40 -45.79 -29.89
CA ASN A 93 -19.68 -46.18 -30.47
C ASN A 93 -20.76 -45.12 -30.22
N PHE A 94 -21.24 -44.52 -31.31
CA PHE A 94 -22.20 -43.42 -31.27
C PHE A 94 -23.55 -43.82 -31.89
N ARG A 95 -24.62 -43.18 -31.42
CA ARG A 95 -25.94 -43.25 -32.07
C ARG A 95 -26.12 -42.11 -33.07
N ARG A 96 -27.25 -42.12 -33.79
CA ARG A 96 -27.67 -40.97 -34.62
C ARG A 96 -27.92 -39.75 -33.75
N TYR A 97 -27.69 -38.55 -34.29
CA TYR A 97 -27.85 -37.28 -33.54
C TYR A 97 -29.21 -37.12 -32.83
N ASN A 98 -30.27 -37.70 -33.38
CA ASN A 98 -31.63 -37.58 -32.86
C ASN A 98 -32.03 -38.72 -31.90
N GLN A 99 -31.07 -39.55 -31.46
CA GLN A 99 -31.30 -40.65 -30.55
C GLN A 99 -30.48 -40.47 -29.27
N SER A 100 -31.15 -40.56 -28.11
CA SER A 100 -30.50 -40.61 -26.79
C SER A 100 -29.38 -41.66 -26.78
N PRO A 101 -28.24 -41.42 -26.11
CA PRO A 101 -27.93 -40.30 -25.22
C PRO A 101 -27.47 -39.01 -25.89
N ASN A 102 -27.27 -38.99 -27.22
CA ASN A 102 -26.86 -37.78 -27.94
C ASN A 102 -27.84 -36.63 -27.71
N LEU A 103 -27.31 -35.40 -27.65
CA LEU A 103 -28.07 -34.19 -27.41
C LEU A 103 -28.18 -33.38 -28.70
N ASN A 104 -29.40 -33.11 -29.16
CA ASN A 104 -29.65 -32.39 -30.41
C ASN A 104 -29.90 -30.90 -30.15
N PHE A 105 -28.86 -30.09 -30.34
CA PHE A 105 -28.87 -28.64 -30.15
C PHE A 105 -29.48 -27.85 -31.31
N THR A 106 -29.79 -28.51 -32.44
CA THR A 106 -30.25 -27.85 -33.68
C THR A 106 -31.30 -26.76 -33.44
N SER A 107 -32.41 -27.06 -32.75
CA SER A 107 -33.46 -26.06 -32.53
C SER A 107 -33.06 -24.92 -31.58
N ARG A 108 -32.11 -25.16 -30.68
CA ARG A 108 -31.59 -24.13 -29.76
C ARG A 108 -30.60 -23.21 -30.47
N PHE A 109 -29.73 -23.75 -31.31
CA PHE A 109 -28.82 -22.97 -32.16
C PHE A 109 -29.60 -22.09 -33.14
N GLN A 110 -30.68 -22.61 -33.72
CA GLN A 110 -31.60 -21.81 -34.57
C GLN A 110 -32.23 -20.64 -33.81
N GLN A 111 -32.57 -20.83 -32.52
CA GLN A 111 -33.15 -19.76 -31.69
C GLN A 111 -32.11 -18.73 -31.26
N ALA A 112 -30.89 -19.16 -30.93
CA ALA A 112 -29.79 -18.29 -30.56
C ALA A 112 -29.21 -17.52 -31.77
N GLY A 113 -29.48 -17.98 -33.00
CA GLY A 113 -28.93 -17.38 -34.21
C GLY A 113 -27.50 -17.84 -34.49
N ILE A 114 -27.16 -19.07 -34.11
CA ILE A 114 -25.85 -19.68 -34.38
C ILE A 114 -25.91 -20.45 -35.70
N TYR A 115 -24.98 -20.16 -36.60
CA TYR A 115 -24.75 -20.91 -37.84
C TYR A 115 -23.28 -20.81 -38.25
N ILE A 116 -22.80 -21.82 -38.97
CA ILE A 116 -21.44 -21.83 -39.54
C ILE A 116 -21.48 -21.47 -41.02
N ASN A 117 -20.38 -21.01 -41.60
CA ASN A 117 -20.38 -20.62 -43.00
C ASN A 117 -19.01 -20.82 -43.63
N TRP A 118 -18.96 -21.61 -44.69
CA TRP A 118 -17.80 -21.83 -45.54
C TRP A 118 -16.62 -22.59 -44.87
N ALA A 119 -16.14 -22.18 -43.70
CA ALA A 119 -15.04 -22.84 -42.99
C ALA A 119 -15.50 -24.00 -42.07
N ALA A 120 -14.52 -24.76 -41.55
CA ALA A 120 -14.75 -25.97 -40.75
C ALA A 120 -14.33 -25.86 -39.27
N ASP A 121 -13.78 -24.74 -38.81
CA ASP A 121 -13.14 -24.63 -37.48
C ASP A 121 -13.91 -23.77 -36.45
N HIS A 122 -15.24 -23.75 -36.56
CA HIS A 122 -16.09 -22.82 -35.81
C HIS A 122 -16.34 -23.15 -34.32
N LEU A 123 -15.78 -24.24 -33.79
CA LEU A 123 -16.05 -24.73 -32.44
C LEU A 123 -14.76 -25.01 -31.66
N CYS A 124 -14.73 -24.62 -30.38
CA CYS A 124 -13.67 -24.98 -29.43
C CYS A 124 -14.30 -25.60 -28.17
N SER A 125 -13.64 -26.58 -27.58
CA SER A 125 -14.04 -27.17 -26.30
C SER A 125 -13.03 -26.76 -25.24
N VAL A 126 -13.51 -26.12 -24.16
CA VAL A 126 -12.67 -25.57 -23.11
C VAL A 126 -13.46 -25.43 -21.82
N ASP A 127 -12.83 -25.60 -20.67
CA ASP A 127 -13.42 -25.26 -19.36
C ASP A 127 -13.18 -23.77 -19.09
N ILE A 128 -14.09 -22.91 -19.55
CA ILE A 128 -13.89 -21.45 -19.55
C ILE A 128 -14.20 -20.78 -18.21
N ASP A 129 -14.98 -21.44 -17.34
CA ASP A 129 -15.37 -20.93 -16.03
C ASP A 129 -14.70 -21.68 -14.86
N SER A 130 -13.76 -22.58 -15.17
CA SER A 130 -12.96 -23.35 -14.22
C SER A 130 -13.81 -24.15 -13.22
N ASP A 131 -14.99 -24.61 -13.64
CA ASP A 131 -15.89 -25.41 -12.80
C ASP A 131 -15.62 -26.92 -12.90
N GLY A 132 -14.74 -27.32 -13.83
CA GLY A 132 -14.32 -28.70 -14.08
C GLY A 132 -15.13 -29.41 -15.16
N ASP A 133 -16.13 -28.76 -15.75
CA ASP A 133 -16.96 -29.30 -16.83
C ASP A 133 -16.61 -28.60 -18.17
N VAL A 134 -16.28 -29.38 -19.20
CA VAL A 134 -15.86 -28.79 -20.48
C VAL A 134 -17.05 -28.16 -21.22
N ASP A 135 -16.92 -26.87 -21.54
CA ASP A 135 -17.86 -26.07 -22.31
C ASP A 135 -17.60 -26.12 -23.81
N VAL A 136 -18.51 -25.52 -24.60
CA VAL A 136 -18.31 -25.33 -26.05
C VAL A 136 -18.43 -23.85 -26.41
N LEU A 137 -17.40 -23.33 -27.07
CA LEU A 137 -17.43 -22.03 -27.74
C LEU A 137 -17.85 -22.20 -29.20
N ALA A 138 -18.65 -21.27 -29.72
CA ALA A 138 -19.05 -21.23 -31.12
C ALA A 138 -18.93 -19.82 -31.70
N ILE A 139 -18.07 -19.65 -32.72
CA ILE A 139 -17.99 -18.39 -33.46
C ILE A 139 -18.95 -18.37 -34.64
N SER A 140 -19.75 -17.32 -34.75
CA SER A 140 -20.75 -17.14 -35.78
C SER A 140 -20.93 -15.65 -36.09
N GLN A 141 -20.71 -15.25 -37.35
CA GLN A 141 -20.70 -13.82 -37.75
C GLN A 141 -19.68 -13.01 -36.96
N ASP A 142 -20.12 -11.93 -36.34
CA ASP A 142 -19.33 -11.02 -35.53
C ASP A 142 -19.36 -11.40 -34.03
N LYS A 143 -19.82 -12.61 -33.69
CA LYS A 143 -20.10 -13.04 -32.31
C LYS A 143 -19.42 -14.36 -31.96
N ILE A 144 -19.13 -14.50 -30.68
CA ILE A 144 -18.73 -15.76 -30.04
C ILE A 144 -19.79 -16.10 -28.99
N PHE A 145 -20.27 -17.34 -29.02
CA PHE A 145 -21.28 -17.86 -28.10
C PHE A 145 -20.66 -18.90 -27.16
N LEU A 146 -21.08 -18.85 -25.90
CA LEU A 146 -20.82 -19.88 -24.91
C LEU A 146 -22.02 -20.84 -24.82
N ILE A 147 -21.74 -22.13 -24.97
CA ILE A 147 -22.66 -23.22 -24.68
C ILE A 147 -22.19 -23.86 -23.37
N ARG A 148 -22.69 -23.34 -22.24
CA ARG A 148 -22.25 -23.76 -20.90
C ARG A 148 -22.82 -25.12 -20.52
N ASN A 149 -21.94 -26.02 -20.12
CA ASN A 149 -22.19 -27.36 -19.67
C ASN A 149 -22.72 -27.33 -18.22
N PRO A 150 -23.88 -27.94 -17.93
CA PRO A 150 -24.45 -27.92 -16.57
C PRO A 150 -23.83 -28.96 -15.62
N GLY A 151 -22.78 -29.66 -16.06
CA GLY A 151 -22.13 -30.74 -15.37
C GLY A 151 -22.83 -32.09 -15.39
N GLU A 152 -22.11 -33.14 -14.97
CA GLU A 152 -22.55 -34.55 -15.01
C GLU A 152 -23.92 -34.75 -14.34
N ASP A 153 -24.13 -34.15 -13.17
CA ASP A 153 -25.34 -34.30 -12.36
C ASP A 153 -26.60 -33.76 -13.05
N ASN A 154 -26.45 -32.85 -14.00
CA ASN A 154 -27.54 -32.17 -14.70
C ASN A 154 -27.43 -32.26 -16.24
N PHE A 155 -26.68 -33.24 -16.75
CA PHE A 155 -26.32 -33.39 -18.17
C PHE A 155 -27.52 -33.69 -19.08
N ASN A 156 -28.30 -32.65 -19.40
CA ASN A 156 -29.50 -32.71 -20.21
C ASN A 156 -29.59 -31.50 -21.14
N LEU A 157 -30.02 -31.71 -22.38
CA LEU A 157 -30.15 -30.66 -23.41
C LEU A 157 -30.80 -29.36 -22.92
N ASN A 158 -31.80 -29.39 -22.03
CA ASN A 158 -32.50 -28.19 -21.56
C ASN A 158 -31.74 -27.40 -20.49
N ASN A 159 -30.75 -28.01 -19.84
CA ASN A 159 -29.98 -27.41 -18.76
C ASN A 159 -28.74 -26.66 -19.27
N PHE A 160 -28.26 -26.97 -20.48
CA PHE A 160 -27.22 -26.17 -21.13
C PHE A 160 -27.67 -24.72 -21.29
N GLU A 161 -26.81 -23.78 -20.94
CA GLU A 161 -27.02 -22.36 -21.24
C GLU A 161 -26.42 -22.04 -22.61
N ILE A 162 -27.05 -21.13 -23.37
CA ILE A 162 -26.48 -20.62 -24.62
C ILE A 162 -26.59 -19.10 -24.59
N SER A 163 -25.45 -18.43 -24.54
CA SER A 163 -25.34 -16.98 -24.45
C SER A 163 -24.22 -16.45 -25.35
N GLU A 164 -24.31 -15.18 -25.73
CA GLU A 164 -23.18 -14.46 -26.35
C GLU A 164 -22.17 -14.12 -25.24
N LEU A 165 -20.86 -14.26 -25.50
CA LEU A 165 -19.84 -13.90 -24.51
C LEU A 165 -19.99 -12.42 -24.09
N ASN A 166 -19.67 -12.14 -22.83
CA ASN A 166 -19.76 -10.81 -22.25
C ASN A 166 -18.45 -10.03 -22.45
N TYR A 167 -18.22 -9.57 -23.68
CA TYR A 167 -17.07 -8.75 -24.04
C TYR A 167 -17.42 -7.25 -24.14
N ASP A 168 -16.41 -6.39 -24.00
CA ASP A 168 -16.52 -4.95 -24.21
C ASP A 168 -16.90 -4.60 -25.67
N GLN A 169 -16.40 -5.39 -26.62
CA GLN A 169 -16.58 -5.20 -28.07
C GLN A 169 -16.67 -6.54 -28.81
N ARG A 170 -17.50 -6.60 -29.86
CA ARG A 170 -17.60 -7.75 -30.78
C ARG A 170 -16.36 -7.95 -31.63
N THR A 171 -16.27 -9.09 -32.33
CA THR A 171 -15.07 -9.48 -33.10
C THR A 171 -14.65 -8.48 -34.19
N GLY A 172 -15.60 -7.67 -34.67
CA GLY A 172 -15.39 -6.72 -35.76
C GLY A 172 -15.55 -7.34 -37.16
N PHE A 173 -15.77 -8.67 -37.26
CA PHE A 173 -15.95 -9.43 -38.50
C PHE A 173 -17.33 -9.22 -39.13
N THR A 174 -17.65 -7.96 -39.41
CA THR A 174 -18.99 -7.50 -39.83
C THR A 174 -19.24 -7.61 -41.35
N THR A 175 -18.23 -8.01 -42.13
CA THR A 175 -18.30 -8.11 -43.58
C THR A 175 -18.20 -9.56 -44.06
N GLY A 176 -18.70 -9.81 -45.27
CA GLY A 176 -18.55 -11.10 -45.95
C GLY A 176 -19.13 -12.29 -45.17
N ARG A 177 -18.27 -13.24 -44.82
CA ARG A 177 -18.68 -14.55 -44.25
C ARG A 177 -18.67 -14.61 -42.72
N GLY A 178 -18.05 -13.64 -42.04
CA GLY A 178 -17.93 -13.56 -40.59
C GLY A 178 -16.74 -14.34 -40.03
N GLY A 179 -16.73 -14.58 -38.72
CA GLY A 179 -15.75 -15.42 -38.05
C GLY A 179 -15.85 -16.88 -38.50
N SER A 180 -14.71 -17.57 -38.48
CA SER A 180 -14.50 -18.90 -39.08
C SER A 180 -13.72 -19.87 -38.22
N SER A 181 -12.89 -19.37 -37.31
CA SER A 181 -12.14 -20.18 -36.36
C SER A 181 -12.22 -19.58 -34.96
N VAL A 182 -12.21 -20.43 -33.94
CA VAL A 182 -12.15 -20.01 -32.53
C VAL A 182 -11.31 -21.00 -31.75
N ASP A 183 -10.46 -20.51 -30.87
CA ASP A 183 -9.74 -21.34 -29.91
C ASP A 183 -9.59 -20.60 -28.57
N ALA A 184 -9.19 -21.31 -27.53
CA ALA A 184 -9.13 -20.78 -26.18
C ALA A 184 -8.00 -21.41 -25.36
N GLY A 185 -7.43 -20.63 -24.45
CA GLY A 185 -6.35 -21.05 -23.57
C GLY A 185 -5.94 -19.91 -22.65
N ASP A 186 -5.24 -20.23 -21.57
CA ASP A 186 -4.63 -19.23 -20.69
C ASP A 186 -3.34 -18.72 -21.36
N PHE A 187 -3.44 -17.62 -22.12
CA PHE A 187 -2.30 -17.11 -22.89
C PHE A 187 -1.41 -16.18 -22.07
N ASP A 188 -1.91 -15.50 -21.04
CA ASP A 188 -1.14 -14.56 -20.23
C ASP A 188 -0.61 -15.17 -18.92
N GLY A 189 -1.08 -16.36 -18.56
CA GLY A 189 -0.63 -17.15 -17.42
C GLY A 189 -1.21 -16.70 -16.09
N ASP A 190 -2.33 -15.97 -16.10
CA ASP A 190 -3.01 -15.49 -14.89
C ASP A 190 -3.94 -16.53 -14.26
N GLY A 191 -4.24 -17.61 -14.99
CA GLY A 191 -5.08 -18.73 -14.58
C GLY A 191 -6.51 -18.69 -15.12
N ASP A 192 -6.88 -17.65 -15.86
CA ASP A 192 -8.17 -17.50 -16.51
C ASP A 192 -8.08 -17.82 -18.02
N VAL A 193 -9.15 -18.39 -18.59
CA VAL A 193 -9.14 -18.81 -20.00
C VAL A 193 -9.51 -17.66 -20.92
N ASP A 194 -8.61 -17.35 -21.84
CA ASP A 194 -8.80 -16.36 -22.91
C ASP A 194 -9.34 -16.99 -24.21
N VAL A 195 -9.75 -16.13 -25.16
CA VAL A 195 -10.32 -16.57 -26.44
C VAL A 195 -9.69 -15.86 -27.64
N ILE A 196 -9.36 -16.62 -28.68
CA ILE A 196 -8.93 -16.10 -29.99
C ILE A 196 -9.93 -16.45 -31.08
N GLY A 197 -10.09 -15.56 -32.06
CA GLY A 197 -11.02 -15.74 -33.17
C GLY A 197 -10.44 -15.30 -34.52
N GLY A 198 -10.64 -16.14 -35.53
CA GLY A 198 -10.24 -15.88 -36.92
C GLY A 198 -11.43 -15.61 -37.85
N THR A 199 -11.14 -15.08 -39.04
CA THR A 199 -12.13 -14.85 -40.09
C THR A 199 -11.57 -15.20 -41.46
N VAL A 200 -12.38 -15.84 -42.31
CA VAL A 200 -12.07 -16.14 -43.72
C VAL A 200 -12.02 -14.89 -44.61
N ASN A 201 -12.36 -13.73 -44.08
CA ASN A 201 -12.23 -12.47 -44.81
C ASN A 201 -10.83 -11.89 -44.61
N ASP A 202 -10.37 -11.03 -45.52
CA ASP A 202 -9.04 -10.40 -45.46
C ASP A 202 -8.95 -9.30 -44.39
N TYR A 203 -9.15 -9.66 -43.12
CA TYR A 203 -8.80 -8.83 -41.98
C TYR A 203 -7.34 -9.09 -41.61
N HIS A 204 -6.60 -8.02 -41.36
CA HIS A 204 -5.18 -8.07 -40.95
C HIS A 204 -5.02 -8.36 -39.46
N TYR A 205 -5.92 -9.12 -38.85
CA TYR A 205 -5.82 -9.46 -37.43
C TYR A 205 -6.60 -10.72 -37.06
N LEU A 206 -6.17 -11.37 -35.97
CA LEU A 206 -7.05 -12.19 -35.13
C LEU A 206 -7.65 -11.32 -34.03
N VAL A 207 -8.87 -11.63 -33.61
CA VAL A 207 -9.40 -11.03 -32.38
C VAL A 207 -8.90 -11.84 -31.18
N TYR A 208 -8.38 -11.16 -30.17
CA TYR A 208 -7.98 -11.73 -28.88
C TYR A 208 -8.87 -11.15 -27.78
N TYR A 209 -9.33 -11.99 -26.86
CA TYR A 209 -10.17 -11.62 -25.74
C TYR A 209 -9.53 -12.11 -24.45
N ASP A 210 -9.14 -11.14 -23.64
CA ASP A 210 -8.55 -11.25 -22.31
C ASP A 210 -9.66 -11.40 -21.27
N ASN A 211 -9.63 -12.45 -20.44
CA ASN A 211 -10.66 -12.77 -19.45
C ASN A 211 -10.27 -12.32 -18.04
N ASP A 212 -11.05 -11.43 -17.41
CA ASP A 212 -10.73 -10.87 -16.08
C ASP A 212 -11.02 -11.80 -14.88
N GLY A 213 -11.25 -13.09 -15.12
CA GLY A 213 -11.64 -14.08 -14.11
C GLY A 213 -13.07 -13.96 -13.58
N THR A 214 -13.82 -12.92 -13.99
CA THR A 214 -15.21 -12.71 -13.60
C THR A 214 -16.19 -13.01 -14.74
N GLY A 215 -15.66 -13.42 -15.90
CA GLY A 215 -16.41 -13.66 -17.13
C GLY A 215 -16.68 -12.39 -17.93
N ASN A 216 -15.94 -11.29 -17.70
CA ASN A 216 -15.89 -10.17 -18.64
C ASN A 216 -14.64 -10.30 -19.51
N PHE A 217 -14.80 -9.98 -20.80
CA PHE A 217 -13.73 -10.11 -21.78
C PHE A 217 -13.36 -8.76 -22.40
N VAL A 218 -12.06 -8.44 -22.47
CA VAL A 218 -11.55 -7.22 -23.13
C VAL A 218 -10.94 -7.56 -24.48
N ARG A 219 -11.37 -6.85 -25.52
CA ARG A 219 -10.96 -7.10 -26.90
C ARG A 219 -9.63 -6.43 -27.27
N TYR A 220 -8.76 -7.20 -27.92
CA TYR A 220 -7.55 -6.76 -28.61
C TYR A 220 -7.50 -7.31 -30.04
N GLU A 221 -6.59 -6.77 -30.86
CA GLU A 221 -6.34 -7.22 -32.24
C GLU A 221 -4.89 -7.68 -32.39
N LEU A 222 -4.69 -8.95 -32.74
CA LEU A 222 -3.38 -9.51 -33.05
C LEU A 222 -3.08 -9.29 -34.53
N GLU A 223 -2.27 -8.28 -34.84
CA GLU A 223 -1.97 -7.88 -36.21
C GLU A 223 -1.27 -8.99 -37.00
N ILE A 224 -1.78 -9.30 -38.20
CA ILE A 224 -1.17 -10.20 -39.19
C ILE A 224 -0.45 -9.31 -40.23
N PRO A 225 0.87 -9.11 -40.12
CA PRO A 225 1.63 -8.15 -40.91
C PRO A 225 1.99 -8.67 -42.31
N ASN A 226 1.10 -9.44 -42.94
CA ASN A 226 1.26 -9.92 -44.31
C ASN A 226 -0.11 -10.08 -45.02
N ASP A 227 -0.32 -9.30 -46.07
CA ASP A 227 -1.55 -9.30 -46.90
C ASP A 227 -1.86 -10.64 -47.57
N GLU A 228 -0.85 -11.49 -47.81
CA GLU A 228 -1.04 -12.82 -48.40
C GLU A 228 -1.46 -13.86 -47.34
N ALA A 229 -1.25 -13.58 -46.05
CA ALA A 229 -1.53 -14.50 -44.94
C ALA A 229 -2.81 -14.16 -44.15
N THR A 230 -3.66 -13.26 -44.66
CA THR A 230 -4.98 -12.94 -44.09
C THR A 230 -6.04 -13.98 -44.49
N GLY A 231 -7.19 -13.97 -43.82
CA GLY A 231 -8.27 -14.91 -44.13
C GLY A 231 -8.15 -16.22 -43.34
N THR A 232 -7.89 -16.12 -42.04
CA THR A 232 -7.70 -17.26 -41.13
C THR A 232 -8.92 -18.19 -41.12
N VAL A 233 -8.73 -19.43 -41.54
CA VAL A 233 -9.78 -20.46 -41.62
C VAL A 233 -9.64 -21.53 -40.56
N ALA A 234 -8.43 -21.70 -40.04
CA ALA A 234 -8.07 -22.72 -39.08
C ALA A 234 -7.10 -22.14 -38.05
N THR A 235 -7.33 -22.43 -36.78
CA THR A 235 -6.45 -22.09 -35.65
C THR A 235 -6.31 -23.28 -34.73
N CYS A 236 -5.15 -23.46 -34.12
CA CYS A 236 -5.00 -24.34 -32.97
C CYS A 236 -3.97 -23.77 -31.99
N VAL A 237 -4.16 -24.06 -30.71
CA VAL A 237 -3.29 -23.57 -29.63
C VAL A 237 -2.53 -24.73 -28.99
N ALA A 238 -1.26 -24.49 -28.70
CA ALA A 238 -0.38 -25.41 -28.00
C ALA A 238 0.92 -24.69 -27.63
N ASP A 239 1.68 -25.22 -26.68
CA ASP A 239 3.06 -24.80 -26.43
C ASP A 239 4.00 -25.46 -27.46
N PHE A 240 4.06 -24.89 -28.67
CA PHE A 240 4.79 -25.47 -29.80
C PHE A 240 6.31 -25.45 -29.62
N ASN A 241 6.84 -24.61 -28.72
CA ASN A 241 8.27 -24.50 -28.47
C ASN A 241 8.70 -24.95 -27.05
N GLN A 242 7.79 -25.59 -26.30
CA GLN A 242 8.00 -26.06 -24.93
C GLN A 242 8.57 -25.00 -23.98
N ASP A 243 8.15 -23.74 -24.14
CA ASP A 243 8.60 -22.66 -23.26
C ASP A 243 7.65 -22.37 -22.09
N GLY A 244 6.59 -23.18 -21.97
CA GLY A 244 5.57 -23.11 -20.94
C GLY A 244 4.44 -22.13 -21.26
N ARG A 245 4.45 -21.48 -22.43
CA ARG A 245 3.40 -20.56 -22.87
C ARG A 245 2.67 -21.11 -24.09
N LEU A 246 1.37 -20.87 -24.16
CA LEU A 246 0.56 -21.28 -25.30
C LEU A 246 0.81 -20.34 -26.48
N ASP A 247 1.19 -20.93 -27.62
CA ASP A 247 1.32 -20.28 -28.92
C ASP A 247 0.03 -20.48 -29.74
N ILE A 248 -0.15 -19.66 -30.79
CA ILE A 248 -1.29 -19.76 -31.70
C ILE A 248 -0.80 -20.11 -33.10
N PHE A 249 -1.13 -21.29 -33.59
CA PHE A 249 -1.01 -21.62 -35.00
C PHE A 249 -2.22 -21.09 -35.77
N GLY A 250 -1.98 -20.61 -36.99
CA GLY A 250 -3.05 -20.29 -37.91
C GLY A 250 -2.72 -20.61 -39.36
N ALA A 251 -3.78 -20.90 -40.10
CA ALA A 251 -3.71 -21.18 -41.51
C ALA A 251 -4.83 -20.49 -42.28
N THR A 252 -4.60 -20.32 -43.57
CA THR A 252 -5.51 -19.69 -44.53
C THR A 252 -5.92 -20.72 -45.59
N ASP A 253 -7.09 -20.50 -46.21
CA ASP A 253 -7.59 -21.32 -47.31
C ASP A 253 -7.25 -20.67 -48.66
N ARG A 254 -7.12 -21.48 -49.72
CA ARG A 254 -7.19 -21.03 -51.10
C ARG A 254 -8.57 -20.49 -51.43
N TRP A 255 -8.69 -19.17 -51.33
CA TRP A 255 -9.84 -18.45 -51.90
C TRP A 255 -10.00 -18.80 -53.39
N ASN A 256 -11.25 -19.00 -53.83
CA ASN A 256 -11.72 -19.00 -55.23
C ASN A 256 -11.22 -17.82 -56.14
N ALA A 257 -10.30 -16.95 -55.69
CA ALA A 257 -9.84 -15.73 -56.36
C ALA A 257 -8.32 -15.42 -56.30
N GLY A 258 -7.46 -16.25 -55.67
CA GLY A 258 -6.01 -16.18 -55.96
C GLY A 258 -4.98 -16.15 -54.82
N ASN A 259 -5.35 -16.27 -53.54
CA ASN A 259 -4.38 -16.56 -52.47
C ASN A 259 -4.27 -18.09 -52.28
N GLU A 260 -3.11 -18.58 -51.87
CA GLU A 260 -2.83 -19.99 -51.58
C GLU A 260 -2.90 -20.24 -50.05
N ALA A 261 -2.94 -21.48 -49.57
CA ALA A 261 -2.83 -21.72 -48.12
C ALA A 261 -1.45 -21.33 -47.59
N HIS A 262 -1.43 -20.27 -46.79
CA HIS A 262 -0.31 -19.83 -45.97
C HIS A 262 -0.52 -20.25 -44.51
N MET A 263 0.58 -20.56 -43.83
CA MET A 263 0.60 -20.97 -42.44
C MET A 263 1.55 -20.09 -41.63
N TRP A 264 1.20 -19.82 -40.37
CA TRP A 264 1.94 -18.96 -39.47
C TRP A 264 1.70 -19.36 -38.02
N ILE A 265 2.57 -18.88 -37.13
CA ILE A 265 2.48 -19.03 -35.69
C ILE A 265 2.63 -17.64 -35.07
N PHE A 266 1.70 -17.25 -34.21
CA PHE A 266 1.97 -16.22 -33.21
C PHE A 266 2.64 -16.89 -32.02
N LYS A 267 3.90 -16.55 -31.84
CA LYS A 267 4.68 -16.99 -30.67
C LYS A 267 4.37 -16.10 -29.49
N ASN A 268 4.08 -16.71 -28.35
CA ASN A 268 3.84 -16.06 -27.09
C ASN A 268 5.16 -15.73 -26.39
N LEU A 269 5.45 -14.44 -26.28
CA LEU A 269 6.67 -13.93 -25.63
C LEU A 269 6.45 -13.59 -24.15
N GLY A 270 5.28 -13.93 -23.59
CA GLY A 270 4.87 -13.64 -22.22
C GLY A 270 4.13 -12.31 -22.09
N VAL A 271 3.96 -11.87 -20.84
CA VAL A 271 3.13 -10.71 -20.48
C VAL A 271 3.66 -9.41 -21.11
N GLY A 272 2.76 -8.66 -21.74
CA GLY A 272 3.05 -7.38 -22.39
C GLY A 272 2.66 -6.15 -21.55
N VAL A 273 3.08 -4.96 -22.00
CA VAL A 273 2.76 -3.68 -21.34
C VAL A 273 1.56 -2.97 -21.99
N GLU A 274 1.41 -3.09 -23.31
CA GLU A 274 0.33 -2.48 -24.10
C GLU A 274 -0.79 -3.47 -24.46
N MET A 275 -0.48 -4.76 -24.50
CA MET A 275 -1.40 -5.88 -24.63
C MET A 275 -1.12 -6.87 -23.49
N PRO A 276 -2.11 -7.65 -23.02
CA PRO A 276 -1.92 -8.65 -21.96
C PRO A 276 -0.78 -9.60 -22.28
N VAL A 277 -0.69 -10.02 -23.55
CA VAL A 277 0.37 -10.88 -24.07
C VAL A 277 1.15 -10.18 -25.18
N ASN A 278 2.47 -10.36 -25.16
CA ASN A 278 3.39 -9.87 -26.17
C ASN A 278 3.59 -10.97 -27.24
N TRP A 279 3.24 -10.66 -28.49
CA TRP A 279 3.19 -11.67 -29.57
C TRP A 279 4.25 -11.41 -30.64
N SER A 280 4.78 -12.50 -31.21
CA SER A 280 5.65 -12.46 -32.39
C SER A 280 5.05 -13.27 -33.54
N PHE A 281 4.71 -12.58 -34.64
CA PHE A 281 4.19 -13.22 -35.85
C PHE A 281 5.33 -13.88 -36.64
N ASN A 282 5.24 -15.20 -36.81
CA ASN A 282 6.20 -16.00 -37.55
C ASN A 282 5.51 -16.77 -38.67
N CYS A 283 5.85 -16.42 -39.90
CA CYS A 283 5.23 -17.02 -41.06
C CYS A 283 6.06 -18.21 -41.56
N LEU A 284 5.43 -19.37 -41.71
CA LEU A 284 6.12 -20.58 -42.10
C LEU A 284 6.56 -20.51 -43.58
N ASN A 285 7.71 -21.11 -43.89
CA ASN A 285 8.29 -21.16 -45.25
C ASN A 285 8.37 -19.78 -45.95
N ASN A 286 8.71 -18.73 -45.20
CA ASN A 286 8.76 -17.34 -45.68
C ASN A 286 7.45 -16.87 -46.33
N CYS A 287 6.32 -17.27 -45.75
CA CYS A 287 4.98 -17.00 -46.29
C CYS A 287 4.75 -17.50 -47.71
N GLN A 288 5.43 -18.56 -48.14
CA GLN A 288 5.09 -19.26 -49.39
C GLN A 288 4.22 -20.47 -49.07
N ALA A 289 3.27 -20.79 -49.95
CA ALA A 289 2.42 -21.96 -49.76
C ALA A 289 3.26 -23.24 -49.58
N ILE A 290 2.95 -24.00 -48.54
CA ILE A 290 3.73 -25.17 -48.12
C ILE A 290 3.09 -26.47 -48.62
N LEU A 291 1.75 -26.51 -48.67
CA LEU A 291 1.01 -27.70 -49.05
C LEU A 291 1.15 -27.99 -50.55
N PRO A 292 0.83 -29.19 -51.06
CA PRO A 292 0.69 -29.44 -52.49
C PRO A 292 -0.54 -28.73 -53.08
N ASP A 293 -0.49 -28.39 -54.37
CA ASP A 293 -1.66 -27.91 -55.12
C ASP A 293 -2.88 -28.85 -54.91
N PRO A 294 -4.04 -28.36 -54.45
CA PRO A 294 -4.48 -26.98 -54.55
C PRO A 294 -4.06 -26.02 -53.42
N HIS A 295 -3.23 -26.37 -52.45
CA HIS A 295 -2.87 -25.47 -51.33
C HIS A 295 -4.11 -25.04 -50.52
N ASP A 296 -4.85 -26.00 -49.97
CA ASP A 296 -6.15 -25.79 -49.32
C ASP A 296 -6.09 -26.31 -47.87
N VAL A 297 -6.64 -25.54 -46.93
CA VAL A 297 -6.74 -25.85 -45.49
C VAL A 297 -8.10 -25.40 -45.01
N ASP A 298 -8.81 -26.25 -44.28
CA ASP A 298 -10.12 -25.91 -43.72
C ASP A 298 -10.18 -26.06 -42.19
N MET A 299 -9.26 -26.82 -41.61
CA MET A 299 -9.21 -27.12 -40.18
C MET A 299 -7.81 -27.57 -39.76
N SER A 300 -7.45 -27.27 -38.52
CA SER A 300 -6.19 -27.68 -37.88
C SER A 300 -6.46 -28.33 -36.53
N ALA A 301 -5.55 -29.20 -36.10
CA ALA A 301 -5.49 -29.67 -34.72
C ALA A 301 -4.04 -29.88 -34.30
N SER A 302 -3.74 -29.64 -33.03
CA SER A 302 -2.44 -29.93 -32.42
C SER A 302 -2.44 -31.33 -31.78
N LEU A 303 -1.34 -32.07 -31.90
CA LEU A 303 -1.12 -33.36 -31.24
C LEU A 303 0.37 -33.69 -31.18
N ASP A 304 0.83 -34.37 -30.14
CA ASP A 304 2.15 -35.02 -30.11
C ASP A 304 2.07 -36.33 -30.93
N TYR A 305 2.40 -36.28 -32.22
CA TYR A 305 2.22 -37.43 -33.13
C TYR A 305 3.35 -38.45 -32.99
N ASP A 306 4.60 -38.00 -32.80
CA ASP A 306 5.77 -38.87 -32.76
C ASP A 306 6.25 -39.25 -31.34
N GLY A 307 5.67 -38.64 -30.31
CA GLY A 307 5.91 -38.95 -28.90
C GLY A 307 7.20 -38.34 -28.36
N ASP A 308 7.76 -37.33 -29.01
CA ASP A 308 8.95 -36.61 -28.54
C ASP A 308 8.62 -35.53 -27.49
N GLY A 309 7.34 -35.25 -27.31
CA GLY A 309 6.78 -34.34 -26.31
C GLY A 309 6.55 -32.92 -26.81
N ASP A 310 6.95 -32.59 -28.04
CA ASP A 310 6.55 -31.36 -28.70
C ASP A 310 5.22 -31.56 -29.45
N MET A 311 4.54 -30.45 -29.77
CA MET A 311 3.20 -30.52 -30.36
C MET A 311 3.32 -30.36 -31.88
N ASP A 312 2.82 -31.35 -32.61
CA ASP A 312 2.71 -31.33 -34.07
C ASP A 312 1.37 -30.76 -34.52
N ILE A 313 1.25 -30.49 -35.83
CA ILE A 313 0.03 -29.95 -36.42
C ILE A 313 -0.48 -30.90 -37.51
N ILE A 314 -1.75 -31.31 -37.40
CA ILE A 314 -2.47 -31.98 -38.49
C ILE A 314 -3.48 -31.03 -39.13
N LEU A 315 -3.53 -31.05 -40.46
CA LEU A 315 -4.37 -30.19 -41.29
C LEU A 315 -5.27 -31.04 -42.17
N ALA A 316 -6.49 -30.57 -42.41
CA ALA A 316 -7.45 -31.21 -43.31
C ALA A 316 -7.90 -30.27 -44.42
N ASP A 317 -7.99 -30.82 -45.63
CA ASP A 317 -8.67 -30.22 -46.79
C ASP A 317 -10.11 -30.77 -46.84
N ALA A 318 -11.11 -29.91 -46.60
CA ALA A 318 -12.51 -30.31 -46.57
C ALA A 318 -13.12 -30.42 -47.98
N ASN A 319 -12.55 -29.72 -48.97
CA ASN A 319 -12.94 -29.82 -50.38
C ASN A 319 -12.48 -31.15 -51.00
N ASN A 320 -11.33 -31.67 -50.54
CA ASN A 320 -10.79 -32.99 -50.85
C ASN A 320 -10.66 -33.84 -49.58
N SER A 321 -11.79 -34.34 -49.06
CA SER A 321 -11.89 -35.11 -47.80
C SER A 321 -11.05 -36.42 -47.69
N GLY A 322 -10.12 -36.68 -48.60
CA GLY A 322 -9.09 -37.71 -48.48
C GLY A 322 -7.66 -37.19 -48.38
N ASP A 323 -7.45 -35.88 -48.42
CA ASP A 323 -6.14 -35.23 -48.32
C ASP A 323 -6.02 -34.60 -46.92
N TYR A 324 -4.94 -34.95 -46.21
CA TYR A 324 -4.59 -34.43 -44.90
C TYR A 324 -3.07 -34.28 -44.84
N TYR A 325 -2.60 -33.33 -44.04
CA TYR A 325 -1.18 -33.00 -43.95
C TYR A 325 -0.73 -33.01 -42.50
N LEU A 326 0.44 -33.59 -42.24
CA LEU A 326 1.09 -33.59 -40.94
C LEU A 326 2.33 -32.69 -41.04
N VAL A 327 2.42 -31.70 -40.15
CA VAL A 327 3.61 -30.87 -39.94
C VAL A 327 4.22 -31.34 -38.63
N VAL A 328 5.39 -31.97 -38.73
CA VAL A 328 6.15 -32.43 -37.56
C VAL A 328 7.01 -31.27 -37.08
N ASN A 329 6.86 -30.90 -35.81
CA ASN A 329 7.69 -29.90 -35.16
C ASN A 329 9.00 -30.56 -34.71
N GLU A 330 10.08 -29.78 -34.65
CA GLU A 330 11.35 -30.27 -34.10
C GLU A 330 11.97 -29.16 -33.26
N ILE A 331 12.12 -29.39 -31.95
CA ILE A 331 12.77 -28.43 -31.06
C ILE A 331 14.26 -28.29 -31.39
N ALA A 332 14.67 -27.06 -31.71
CA ALA A 332 16.05 -26.74 -31.99
C ALA A 332 16.97 -26.98 -30.77
N SER A 333 18.16 -27.52 -31.01
CA SER A 333 19.17 -27.79 -29.96
C SER A 333 19.93 -26.56 -29.45
N VAL A 334 19.23 -25.44 -29.27
CA VAL A 334 19.73 -24.13 -28.82
C VAL A 334 18.77 -23.54 -27.78
N TYR A 335 19.22 -22.54 -27.03
CA TYR A 335 18.44 -21.90 -25.96
C TYR A 335 18.09 -20.45 -26.31
N ALA A 336 16.97 -19.96 -25.79
CA ALA A 336 16.63 -18.54 -25.83
C ALA A 336 17.61 -17.70 -24.99
N LEU A 337 17.73 -16.41 -25.31
CA LEU A 337 18.62 -15.49 -24.57
C LEU A 337 18.11 -15.13 -23.17
N GLN A 338 16.82 -15.29 -22.93
CA GLN A 338 16.21 -15.01 -21.65
C GLN A 338 15.13 -16.05 -21.35
N GLY A 339 15.05 -16.47 -20.09
CA GLY A 339 13.98 -17.31 -19.56
C GLY A 339 13.64 -16.88 -18.13
N GLU A 340 12.39 -17.10 -17.73
CA GLU A 340 11.93 -16.83 -16.38
C GLU A 340 11.38 -18.10 -15.74
N ALA A 341 11.71 -18.31 -14.46
CA ALA A 341 11.08 -19.32 -13.63
C ALA A 341 10.48 -18.65 -12.40
N ARG A 342 9.23 -18.95 -12.07
CA ARG A 342 8.52 -18.38 -10.93
C ARG A 342 7.88 -19.48 -10.10
N SER A 343 7.84 -19.29 -8.78
CA SER A 343 7.13 -20.18 -7.88
C SER A 343 5.67 -19.79 -7.74
N THR A 344 4.84 -20.77 -7.38
CA THR A 344 3.59 -20.50 -6.66
C THR A 344 3.90 -20.11 -5.20
N ASN A 345 2.88 -19.83 -4.40
CA ASN A 345 3.08 -19.57 -2.98
C ASN A 345 3.72 -20.80 -2.31
N VAL A 346 4.93 -20.64 -1.78
CA VAL A 346 5.69 -21.72 -1.12
C VAL A 346 5.41 -21.81 0.39
N VAL A 347 4.64 -20.87 0.94
CA VAL A 347 4.17 -20.89 2.33
C VAL A 347 2.79 -21.56 2.37
N GLY A 348 2.55 -22.40 3.39
CA GLY A 348 1.26 -23.10 3.59
C GLY A 348 0.13 -22.18 4.08
N ASP A 349 -0.86 -22.75 4.77
CA ASP A 349 -2.07 -22.08 5.29
C ASP A 349 -1.80 -21.05 6.42
N LEU A 350 -0.85 -20.12 6.25
CA LEU A 350 -0.77 -18.96 7.14
C LEU A 350 -2.01 -18.10 6.89
N ASP A 351 -2.77 -17.87 7.95
CA ASP A 351 -3.94 -16.99 7.92
C ASP A 351 -3.50 -15.58 7.48
N PRO A 352 -3.98 -15.10 6.31
CA PRO A 352 -3.62 -13.79 5.76
C PRO A 352 -4.00 -12.63 6.65
N GLU A 353 -4.92 -12.82 7.59
CA GLU A 353 -5.35 -11.77 8.50
C GLU A 353 -4.48 -11.70 9.76
N ARG A 354 -3.73 -12.77 10.07
CA ARG A 354 -3.03 -12.93 11.36
C ARG A 354 -1.52 -12.96 11.27
N TYR A 355 -0.94 -13.40 10.17
CA TYR A 355 0.50 -13.57 10.06
C TYR A 355 1.08 -12.69 8.99
N ALA A 356 2.40 -12.61 8.94
CA ALA A 356 3.14 -12.01 7.84
C ALA A 356 4.54 -12.55 7.80
N VAL A 357 4.99 -12.91 6.61
CA VAL A 357 6.36 -13.33 6.34
C VAL A 357 7.24 -12.09 6.29
N THR A 358 8.15 -11.97 7.26
CA THR A 358 9.00 -10.78 7.44
C THR A 358 10.40 -10.98 6.92
N LYS A 359 10.87 -12.22 6.88
CA LYS A 359 12.25 -12.53 6.52
C LYS A 359 12.29 -13.81 5.71
N VAL A 360 13.20 -13.87 4.74
CA VAL A 360 13.49 -15.08 3.99
C VAL A 360 15.01 -15.27 3.87
N THR A 361 15.46 -16.50 4.00
CA THR A 361 16.85 -16.92 3.78
C THR A 361 16.83 -18.03 2.75
N VAL A 362 17.62 -17.90 1.68
CA VAL A 362 17.87 -19.01 0.77
C VAL A 362 18.88 -19.95 1.44
N SER A 363 18.37 -21.01 2.07
CA SER A 363 19.18 -21.99 2.82
C SER A 363 19.93 -22.94 1.89
N ARG A 364 19.41 -23.18 0.68
CA ARG A 364 20.12 -23.87 -0.41
C ARG A 364 19.72 -23.31 -1.76
N LEU A 365 20.71 -23.13 -2.63
CA LEU A 365 20.54 -22.71 -4.01
C LEU A 365 21.43 -23.59 -4.88
N GLN A 366 20.85 -24.40 -5.75
CA GLN A 366 21.60 -25.21 -6.71
C GLN A 366 21.49 -24.60 -8.10
N MET A 367 22.64 -24.13 -8.59
CA MET A 367 22.76 -23.45 -9.86
C MET A 367 23.96 -23.98 -10.65
N GLY A 368 23.88 -23.86 -11.96
CA GLY A 368 24.94 -24.23 -12.88
C GLY A 368 24.67 -23.61 -14.24
N TRP A 369 25.10 -24.31 -15.28
CA TRP A 369 24.88 -23.93 -16.66
C TRP A 369 25.00 -25.17 -17.55
N THR A 370 24.41 -25.09 -18.73
CA THR A 370 24.46 -26.12 -19.76
C THR A 370 24.94 -25.47 -21.06
N GLY A 371 25.81 -26.17 -21.81
CA GLY A 371 26.31 -25.69 -23.10
C GLY A 371 27.82 -25.89 -23.28
N ARG A 372 28.42 -25.01 -24.08
CA ARG A 372 29.84 -24.88 -24.41
C ARG A 372 30.60 -23.89 -23.51
N SER A 373 29.98 -22.78 -23.10
CA SER A 373 30.59 -21.72 -22.29
C SER A 373 29.63 -21.17 -21.23
N ARG A 374 30.19 -20.51 -20.21
CA ARG A 374 29.41 -19.76 -19.21
C ARG A 374 29.46 -18.25 -19.39
N VAL A 375 30.23 -17.77 -20.37
CA VAL A 375 30.47 -16.34 -20.60
C VAL A 375 29.18 -15.67 -21.03
N GLY A 376 28.82 -14.56 -20.40
CA GLY A 376 27.59 -13.82 -20.68
C GLY A 376 26.32 -14.39 -20.03
N LEU A 377 26.44 -15.48 -19.25
CA LEU A 377 25.31 -16.04 -18.50
C LEU A 377 25.08 -15.30 -17.18
N SER A 378 23.83 -15.15 -16.75
CA SER A 378 23.48 -14.65 -15.40
C SER A 378 22.13 -15.14 -14.90
N ILE A 379 21.92 -15.08 -13.59
CA ILE A 379 20.63 -15.35 -12.92
C ILE A 379 20.34 -14.20 -11.95
N ASP A 380 19.20 -13.52 -12.12
CA ASP A 380 18.67 -12.58 -11.14
C ASP A 380 17.58 -13.27 -10.31
N LEU A 381 17.79 -13.39 -9.00
CA LEU A 381 16.85 -14.03 -8.08
C LEU A 381 16.07 -12.96 -7.31
N PHE A 382 14.75 -13.07 -7.33
CA PHE A 382 13.81 -12.21 -6.62
C PHE A 382 12.98 -13.02 -5.64
N VAL A 383 12.51 -12.36 -4.58
CA VAL A 383 11.59 -12.90 -3.58
C VAL A 383 10.43 -11.94 -3.37
N SER A 384 9.26 -12.48 -3.02
CA SER A 384 8.06 -11.68 -2.72
C SER A 384 7.29 -12.33 -1.58
N ASN A 385 6.68 -11.56 -0.69
CA ASN A 385 5.78 -12.11 0.34
C ASN A 385 4.28 -11.92 0.04
N ASN A 386 3.92 -11.28 -1.07
CA ASN A 386 2.54 -11.00 -1.47
C ASN A 386 2.23 -11.32 -2.95
N GLY A 387 3.23 -11.74 -3.73
CA GLY A 387 3.08 -12.18 -5.12
C GLY A 387 2.99 -11.04 -6.14
N SER A 388 2.72 -9.82 -5.70
CA SER A 388 2.66 -8.62 -6.53
C SER A 388 3.96 -7.82 -6.49
N GLU A 389 4.63 -7.76 -5.33
CA GLU A 389 5.79 -6.92 -5.09
C GLU A 389 7.06 -7.77 -5.01
N TRP A 390 8.01 -7.52 -5.92
CA TRP A 390 9.21 -8.34 -6.10
C TRP A 390 10.47 -7.60 -5.63
N ASP A 391 11.10 -8.13 -4.59
CA ASP A 391 12.39 -7.67 -4.10
C ASP A 391 13.52 -8.47 -4.75
N LEU A 392 14.52 -7.79 -5.31
CA LEU A 392 15.75 -8.44 -5.76
C LEU A 392 16.49 -9.01 -4.54
N TYR A 393 16.66 -10.34 -4.51
CA TYR A 393 17.43 -11.04 -3.50
C TYR A 393 18.93 -11.01 -3.82
N ASP A 394 19.33 -11.37 -5.05
CA ASP A 394 20.73 -11.32 -5.50
C ASP A 394 20.85 -11.47 -7.03
N THR A 395 21.99 -11.07 -7.60
CA THR A 395 22.36 -11.28 -9.00
C THR A 395 23.62 -12.15 -9.08
N TYR A 396 23.54 -13.26 -9.81
CA TYR A 396 24.65 -14.20 -10.01
C TYR A 396 25.16 -14.13 -11.45
N LEU A 397 26.40 -13.69 -11.64
CA LEU A 397 27.02 -13.62 -12.96
C LEU A 397 27.71 -14.93 -13.36
N GLU A 398 28.16 -15.03 -14.59
CA GLU A 398 28.86 -16.16 -15.22
C GLU A 398 29.85 -16.95 -14.32
N ASN A 399 30.59 -16.26 -13.43
CA ASN A 399 31.58 -16.90 -12.55
C ASN A 399 31.01 -17.35 -11.18
N GLU A 400 29.76 -17.01 -10.91
CA GLU A 400 28.99 -17.21 -9.68
C GLU A 400 27.87 -18.25 -9.86
N LEU A 401 27.69 -18.81 -11.07
CA LEU A 401 26.77 -19.93 -11.32
C LEU A 401 27.29 -21.25 -10.71
N THR A 402 27.17 -21.36 -9.39
CA THR A 402 27.58 -22.49 -8.54
C THR A 402 26.53 -22.72 -7.44
N ASN A 403 26.64 -23.83 -6.72
CA ASN A 403 25.78 -24.11 -5.57
C ASN A 403 26.15 -23.25 -4.36
N TYR A 404 25.13 -22.75 -3.65
CA TYR A 404 25.24 -22.01 -2.40
C TYR A 404 24.42 -22.65 -1.29
N THR A 405 24.81 -22.38 -0.05
CA THR A 405 24.08 -22.79 1.16
C THR A 405 24.14 -21.66 2.17
N ASN A 406 23.04 -21.43 2.90
CA ASN A 406 22.92 -20.41 3.95
C ASN A 406 23.35 -19.02 3.46
N LEU A 407 22.66 -18.53 2.43
CA LEU A 407 22.83 -17.16 1.96
C LEU A 407 22.36 -16.15 3.03
N HIS A 408 22.53 -14.85 2.74
CA HIS A 408 22.12 -13.80 3.66
C HIS A 408 20.60 -13.78 3.84
N GLN A 409 20.12 -13.24 4.96
CA GLN A 409 18.69 -13.09 5.18
C GLN A 409 18.19 -11.80 4.51
N HIS A 410 17.12 -11.90 3.73
CA HIS A 410 16.34 -10.78 3.22
C HIS A 410 15.23 -10.40 4.19
N ASN A 411 14.97 -9.11 4.37
CA ASN A 411 13.88 -8.61 5.20
C ASN A 411 12.86 -7.91 4.30
N PHE A 412 11.61 -8.37 4.32
CA PHE A 412 10.52 -7.72 3.60
C PHE A 412 10.12 -6.42 4.30
N LEU A 413 9.90 -5.37 3.52
CA LEU A 413 9.47 -4.06 4.02
C LEU A 413 7.95 -3.87 3.95
N HIS A 414 7.28 -4.69 3.16
CA HIS A 414 5.84 -4.69 2.93
C HIS A 414 5.17 -5.91 3.59
N PHE A 415 3.85 -5.82 3.76
CA PHE A 415 3.06 -6.92 4.29
C PHE A 415 2.85 -7.98 3.23
N GLY A 416 2.94 -9.23 3.66
CA GLY A 416 2.58 -10.36 2.84
C GLY A 416 2.68 -11.64 3.66
N VAL A 417 1.73 -12.54 3.45
CA VAL A 417 1.61 -13.78 4.21
C VAL A 417 2.05 -15.00 3.41
N GLN A 418 2.30 -14.77 2.13
CA GLN A 418 2.72 -15.75 1.16
C GLN A 418 4.24 -15.64 1.00
N LEU A 419 4.83 -16.53 0.23
CA LEU A 419 6.21 -16.39 -0.18
C LEU A 419 6.34 -16.92 -1.59
N TYR A 420 6.98 -16.14 -2.43
CA TYR A 420 7.25 -16.46 -3.81
C TYR A 420 8.72 -16.21 -4.11
N TRP A 421 9.24 -16.90 -5.11
CA TRP A 421 10.52 -16.59 -5.74
C TRP A 421 10.34 -16.50 -7.26
N ARG A 422 11.17 -15.67 -7.89
CA ARG A 422 11.25 -15.50 -9.35
C ARG A 422 12.71 -15.45 -9.73
N ALA A 423 13.11 -16.18 -10.75
CA ALA A 423 14.47 -16.20 -11.26
C ALA A 423 14.45 -15.83 -12.74
N VAL A 424 15.18 -14.79 -13.12
CA VAL A 424 15.38 -14.40 -14.52
C VAL A 424 16.75 -14.92 -14.96
N LEU A 425 16.75 -15.86 -15.91
CA LEU A 425 17.92 -16.51 -16.46
C LEU A 425 18.28 -15.81 -17.77
N ASN A 426 19.50 -15.28 -17.88
CA ASN A 426 19.95 -14.57 -19.07
C ASN A 426 21.17 -15.26 -19.70
N ALA A 427 21.24 -15.21 -21.03
CA ALA A 427 22.33 -15.68 -21.86
C ALA A 427 22.68 -14.64 -22.92
N GLN A 428 23.89 -14.76 -23.47
CA GLN A 428 24.35 -13.90 -24.57
C GLN A 428 24.14 -14.61 -25.91
N GLU A 429 23.77 -13.84 -26.93
CA GLU A 429 23.60 -14.36 -28.30
C GLU A 429 24.89 -14.93 -28.87
N ASP A 430 24.79 -16.14 -29.44
CA ASP A 430 25.82 -16.79 -30.22
C ASP A 430 25.58 -16.57 -31.72
N VAL A 431 26.65 -16.39 -32.48
CA VAL A 431 26.54 -16.26 -33.94
C VAL A 431 26.28 -17.64 -34.55
N MET A 432 25.05 -17.87 -35.00
CA MET A 432 24.63 -19.09 -35.70
C MET A 432 24.17 -18.77 -37.13
N ALA A 433 24.25 -19.74 -38.03
CA ALA A 433 23.82 -19.55 -39.42
C ALA A 433 22.31 -19.81 -39.60
N GLU A 434 21.71 -20.54 -38.67
CA GLU A 434 20.35 -21.10 -38.76
C GLU A 434 19.39 -20.45 -37.75
N TYR A 435 19.90 -19.77 -36.71
CA TYR A 435 19.11 -19.18 -35.63
C TYR A 435 19.65 -17.79 -35.30
N ASP A 436 18.75 -16.81 -35.22
CA ASP A 436 19.01 -15.48 -34.64
C ASP A 436 18.42 -15.44 -33.22
N ASP A 437 18.90 -14.56 -32.34
CA ASP A 437 18.42 -14.41 -30.96
C ASP A 437 18.49 -15.72 -30.13
N ALA A 438 19.53 -16.52 -30.34
CA ALA A 438 19.73 -17.81 -29.68
C ALA A 438 21.14 -17.99 -29.11
N SER A 439 21.29 -18.93 -28.17
CA SER A 439 22.54 -19.26 -27.49
C SER A 439 22.76 -20.77 -27.47
N TYR A 440 24.02 -21.23 -27.57
CA TYR A 440 24.36 -22.64 -27.27
C TYR A 440 24.40 -22.92 -25.76
N ASP A 441 24.33 -21.85 -24.96
CA ASP A 441 24.60 -21.81 -23.53
C ASP A 441 23.38 -21.27 -22.77
N THR A 442 23.02 -21.89 -21.65
CA THR A 442 21.96 -21.38 -20.75
C THR A 442 22.38 -21.54 -19.29
N PRO A 443 22.00 -20.61 -18.39
CA PRO A 443 22.07 -20.86 -16.96
C PRO A 443 21.15 -22.02 -16.59
N LEU A 444 21.46 -22.69 -15.48
CA LEU A 444 20.65 -23.76 -14.92
C LEU A 444 20.36 -23.45 -13.46
N LEU A 445 19.10 -23.58 -13.05
CA LEU A 445 18.65 -23.48 -11.67
C LEU A 445 17.84 -24.74 -11.35
N SER A 446 18.34 -25.58 -10.45
CA SER A 446 17.76 -26.91 -10.19
C SER A 446 17.12 -27.07 -8.81
N GLU A 447 17.46 -26.23 -7.84
CA GLU A 447 16.85 -26.24 -6.50
C GLU A 447 16.94 -24.85 -5.86
N ILE A 448 15.83 -24.39 -5.30
CA ILE A 448 15.80 -23.31 -4.32
C ILE A 448 15.14 -23.85 -3.05
N GLN A 449 15.84 -23.74 -1.93
CA GLN A 449 15.29 -24.03 -0.61
C GLN A 449 15.27 -22.73 0.21
N LEU A 450 14.07 -22.36 0.66
CA LEU A 450 13.83 -21.15 1.46
C LEU A 450 13.55 -21.53 2.92
N GLU A 451 14.13 -20.77 3.84
CA GLU A 451 13.73 -20.68 5.24
C GLU A 451 13.13 -19.30 5.47
N TYR A 452 12.00 -19.20 6.15
CA TYR A 452 11.35 -17.92 6.36
C TYR A 452 10.99 -17.71 7.84
N VAL A 453 10.89 -16.44 8.22
CA VAL A 453 10.41 -16.01 9.54
C VAL A 453 9.10 -15.29 9.31
N PHE A 454 8.05 -15.73 10.01
CA PHE A 454 6.79 -15.02 10.07
C PHE A 454 6.57 -14.47 11.48
N VAL A 455 5.84 -13.37 11.56
CA VAL A 455 5.37 -12.80 12.82
C VAL A 455 3.85 -12.71 12.79
N GLU A 456 3.26 -12.67 13.97
CA GLU A 456 1.85 -12.33 14.11
C GLU A 456 1.67 -10.83 13.84
N ARG A 457 0.71 -10.48 12.99
CA ARG A 457 0.32 -9.11 12.69
C ARG A 457 -0.15 -8.45 13.99
N ARG A 458 0.35 -7.26 14.25
CA ARG A 458 0.09 -6.51 15.50
C ARG A 458 -0.15 -5.05 15.21
N GLU A 459 -0.89 -4.42 16.09
CA GLU A 459 -1.14 -2.99 16.05
C GLU A 459 -0.17 -2.28 17.00
N TYR A 460 0.42 -1.18 16.54
CA TYR A 460 1.39 -0.39 17.29
C TYR A 460 1.00 1.07 17.28
N SER A 461 1.41 1.80 18.31
CA SER A 461 1.30 3.25 18.33
C SER A 461 2.56 3.87 18.90
N ARG A 462 3.01 4.96 18.29
CA ARG A 462 4.01 5.84 18.90
C ARG A 462 3.46 7.27 19.05
N THR A 463 2.15 7.39 19.15
CA THR A 463 1.42 8.64 19.31
C THR A 463 0.67 8.69 20.65
N SER A 464 0.07 9.84 20.94
CA SER A 464 -0.89 10.03 22.02
C SER A 464 -2.30 10.14 21.47
N VAL A 465 -3.31 9.96 22.32
CA VAL A 465 -4.70 10.19 21.94
C VAL A 465 -5.05 11.68 21.96
N ALA A 466 -6.03 12.09 21.16
CA ALA A 466 -6.72 13.36 21.31
C ALA A 466 -8.09 13.15 21.97
N ALA A 467 -8.48 14.04 22.87
CA ALA A 467 -9.83 14.06 23.43
C ALA A 467 -10.64 15.19 22.81
N ALA A 468 -11.84 14.89 22.33
CA ALA A 468 -12.73 15.88 21.73
C ALA A 468 -14.18 15.73 22.22
N SER A 469 -14.97 16.77 22.02
CA SER A 469 -16.41 16.72 22.22
C SER A 469 -17.10 17.57 21.17
N PHE A 470 -18.22 17.09 20.64
CA PHE A 470 -19.01 17.77 19.62
C PHE A 470 -20.50 17.50 19.85
N TYR A 471 -21.35 18.16 19.09
CA TYR A 471 -22.78 17.86 19.06
C TYR A 471 -23.07 17.16 17.74
N ASP A 472 -23.70 15.99 17.78
CA ASP A 472 -24.11 15.29 16.56
C ASP A 472 -25.30 16.00 15.88
N ASP A 473 -25.69 15.53 14.70
CA ASP A 473 -26.85 16.02 13.94
C ASP A 473 -28.16 16.09 14.76
N ASP A 474 -28.31 15.21 15.76
CA ASP A 474 -29.45 15.15 16.68
C ASP A 474 -29.29 16.08 17.91
N SER A 475 -28.25 16.92 17.92
CA SER A 475 -27.86 17.81 19.01
C SER A 475 -27.53 17.10 20.33
N ASN A 476 -27.13 15.83 20.27
CA ASN A 476 -26.60 15.13 21.43
C ASN A 476 -25.11 15.42 21.56
N ARG A 477 -24.69 15.75 22.78
CA ARG A 477 -23.28 15.95 23.07
C ARG A 477 -22.55 14.61 23.04
N LYS A 478 -21.60 14.45 22.13
CA LYS A 478 -20.67 13.33 22.04
C LYS A 478 -19.31 13.71 22.61
N LYS A 479 -18.64 12.74 23.23
CA LYS A 479 -17.26 12.84 23.70
C LYS A 479 -16.48 11.66 23.17
N VAL A 480 -15.37 11.94 22.49
CA VAL A 480 -14.58 10.92 21.82
C VAL A 480 -13.10 10.98 22.21
N LEU A 481 -12.46 9.82 22.21
CA LEU A 481 -11.01 9.69 22.18
C LEU A 481 -10.59 9.25 20.79
N ILE A 482 -9.62 9.95 20.20
CA ILE A 482 -9.09 9.67 18.87
C ILE A 482 -7.66 9.18 19.03
N GLY A 483 -7.39 7.92 18.70
CA GLY A 483 -6.06 7.33 18.75
C GLY A 483 -5.53 7.03 17.36
N ALA A 484 -4.25 7.32 17.13
CA ALA A 484 -3.55 6.92 15.91
C ALA A 484 -2.65 5.71 16.17
N SER A 485 -2.57 4.83 15.19
CA SER A 485 -1.80 3.58 15.25
C SER A 485 -1.52 3.07 13.84
N PHE A 486 -0.84 1.93 13.74
CA PHE A 486 -0.63 1.23 12.48
C PHE A 486 -0.51 -0.28 12.70
N TYR A 487 -0.91 -1.07 11.70
CA TYR A 487 -0.59 -2.50 11.68
C TYR A 487 0.80 -2.74 11.12
N TYR A 488 1.51 -3.67 11.76
CA TYR A 488 2.77 -4.19 11.29
C TYR A 488 2.74 -5.73 11.29
N PRO A 489 3.32 -6.40 10.27
CA PRO A 489 3.92 -5.81 9.06
C PRO A 489 2.87 -5.11 8.19
N GLY A 490 3.29 -4.19 7.31
CA GLY A 490 2.39 -3.53 6.33
C GLY A 490 2.19 -2.04 6.47
N TRP A 491 2.53 -1.46 7.63
CA TRP A 491 2.48 -0.02 7.85
C TRP A 491 1.12 0.60 7.51
N GLN A 492 0.05 -0.16 7.76
CA GLN A 492 -1.33 0.26 7.48
C GLN A 492 -1.78 1.22 8.57
N GLY A 493 -1.86 2.51 8.27
CA GLY A 493 -2.27 3.53 9.22
C GLY A 493 -3.72 3.36 9.68
N GLN A 494 -3.94 3.61 10.96
CA GLN A 494 -5.24 3.55 11.62
C GLN A 494 -5.45 4.84 12.41
N LEU A 495 -6.64 5.41 12.32
CA LEU A 495 -7.07 6.54 13.15
C LEU A 495 -8.50 6.26 13.59
N ARG A 496 -8.69 6.01 14.89
CA ARG A 496 -9.96 5.52 15.43
C ARG A 496 -10.51 6.46 16.47
N ALA A 497 -11.80 6.74 16.39
CA ALA A 497 -12.54 7.39 17.45
C ALA A 497 -13.31 6.39 18.29
N TYR A 498 -13.21 6.54 19.60
CA TYR A 498 -13.98 5.79 20.60
C TYR A 498 -14.97 6.74 21.27
N ASP A 499 -16.27 6.46 21.18
CA ASP A 499 -17.30 7.20 21.90
C ASP A 499 -17.24 6.84 23.39
N ILE A 500 -16.83 7.82 24.20
CA ILE A 500 -16.71 7.69 25.66
C ILE A 500 -17.76 8.53 26.39
N THR A 501 -18.81 8.98 25.71
CA THR A 501 -19.86 9.86 26.26
C THR A 501 -20.51 9.26 27.50
N SER A 502 -20.78 7.96 27.47
CA SER A 502 -21.46 7.22 28.53
C SER A 502 -20.52 6.36 29.37
N MET A 503 -19.20 6.51 29.19
CA MET A 503 -18.22 5.68 29.88
C MET A 503 -18.38 5.80 31.40
N SER A 504 -18.50 4.65 32.05
CA SER A 504 -18.79 4.56 33.48
C SER A 504 -17.74 5.30 34.33
N SER A 505 -18.16 6.31 35.10
CA SER A 505 -17.29 6.97 36.09
C SER A 505 -17.24 6.14 37.37
N THR A 506 -16.37 5.13 37.42
CA THR A 506 -16.08 4.40 38.66
C THR A 506 -15.24 5.29 39.60
N SER A 507 -15.82 5.69 40.73
CA SER A 507 -15.03 6.37 41.77
C SER A 507 -14.12 5.34 42.44
N SER A 508 -12.81 5.45 42.25
CA SER A 508 -11.85 4.59 42.94
C SER A 508 -11.49 5.14 44.32
N ALA A 509 -11.04 4.26 45.22
CA ALA A 509 -10.43 4.64 46.50
C ALA A 509 -8.89 4.78 46.38
N SER A 510 -8.32 4.38 45.25
CA SER A 510 -6.88 4.39 44.92
C SER A 510 -6.64 4.90 43.50
N SER A 511 -5.42 5.37 43.23
CA SER A 511 -4.94 5.66 41.89
C SER A 511 -4.71 4.35 41.13
N GLN A 512 -5.36 4.17 39.98
CA GLN A 512 -5.29 2.96 39.18
C GLN A 512 -5.39 3.29 37.69
N ILE A 513 -4.74 2.47 36.86
CA ILE A 513 -4.86 2.50 35.41
C ILE A 513 -5.94 1.47 35.01
N GLU A 514 -6.92 1.91 34.21
CA GLU A 514 -7.98 1.06 33.67
C GLU A 514 -7.93 1.07 32.14
N THR A 515 -7.84 -0.11 31.53
CA THR A 515 -7.86 -0.25 30.07
C THR A 515 -9.23 0.10 29.50
N ILE A 516 -9.26 1.00 28.51
CA ILE A 516 -10.45 1.33 27.72
C ILE A 516 -10.59 0.34 26.58
N THR A 517 -9.52 0.17 25.80
CA THR A 517 -9.45 -0.73 24.65
C THR A 517 -8.01 -1.18 24.43
N ARG A 518 -7.83 -2.36 23.87
CA ARG A 518 -6.54 -2.90 23.44
C ARG A 518 -6.69 -3.63 22.11
N PRO A 519 -5.60 -3.88 21.36
CA PRO A 519 -5.69 -4.66 20.14
C PRO A 519 -6.20 -6.07 20.42
N ASP A 520 -7.09 -6.54 19.56
CA ASP A 520 -7.50 -7.94 19.47
C ASP A 520 -7.77 -8.25 17.99
N ILE A 521 -6.75 -8.79 17.32
CA ILE A 521 -6.81 -9.10 15.90
C ILE A 521 -7.79 -10.25 15.59
N THR A 522 -8.29 -10.96 16.60
CA THR A 522 -9.32 -11.98 16.40
C THR A 522 -10.74 -11.41 16.39
N SER A 523 -10.90 -10.14 16.77
CA SER A 523 -12.18 -9.43 16.69
C SER A 523 -12.38 -8.81 15.31
N GLU A 524 -13.64 -8.67 14.89
CA GLU A 524 -14.03 -8.06 13.60
C GLU A 524 -13.50 -6.63 13.42
N THR A 525 -13.39 -5.87 14.53
CA THR A 525 -12.87 -4.49 14.52
C THR A 525 -11.36 -4.39 14.74
N GLY A 526 -10.68 -5.53 14.93
CA GLY A 526 -9.29 -5.58 15.36
C GLY A 526 -9.03 -5.09 16.79
N ARG A 527 -10.08 -4.82 17.58
CA ARG A 527 -10.03 -4.24 18.94
C ARG A 527 -10.93 -4.98 19.94
N GLU A 528 -10.40 -5.19 21.14
CA GLU A 528 -11.21 -5.49 22.32
C GLU A 528 -11.61 -4.16 23.00
N ILE A 529 -12.90 -3.94 23.23
CA ILE A 529 -13.40 -2.85 24.07
C ILE A 529 -13.61 -3.38 25.48
N VAL A 530 -12.79 -2.92 26.41
CA VAL A 530 -12.73 -3.40 27.80
C VAL A 530 -13.63 -2.57 28.71
N ALA A 531 -13.69 -1.25 28.49
CA ALA A 531 -14.52 -0.35 29.29
C ALA A 531 -16.01 -0.46 28.93
N GLU A 532 -16.87 -0.46 29.95
CA GLU A 532 -18.32 -0.46 29.75
C GLU A 532 -18.82 0.86 29.14
N ASN A 533 -19.79 0.77 28.22
CA ASN A 533 -20.43 1.89 27.52
C ASN A 533 -19.44 2.73 26.70
N VAL A 534 -18.46 2.06 26.10
CA VAL A 534 -17.57 2.61 25.08
C VAL A 534 -17.79 1.81 23.80
N ASP A 535 -17.84 2.49 22.67
CA ASP A 535 -17.97 1.88 21.34
C ASP A 535 -17.00 2.57 20.36
N ILE A 536 -16.58 1.87 19.32
CA ILE A 536 -15.87 2.50 18.19
C ILE A 536 -16.89 3.31 17.41
N LEU A 537 -16.64 4.61 17.27
CA LEU A 537 -17.49 5.51 16.49
C LEU A 537 -17.18 5.42 15.00
N TRP A 538 -15.89 5.44 14.66
CA TRP A 538 -15.39 5.30 13.29
C TRP A 538 -13.92 4.88 13.28
N ASP A 539 -13.51 4.30 12.15
CA ASP A 539 -12.12 4.04 11.77
C ASP A 539 -11.84 4.73 10.43
N ALA A 540 -11.04 5.79 10.46
CA ALA A 540 -10.76 6.58 9.27
C ALA A 540 -9.90 5.83 8.25
N GLY A 541 -9.09 4.86 8.69
CA GLY A 541 -8.29 4.02 7.80
C GLY A 541 -9.19 3.10 6.96
N GLU A 542 -10.15 2.43 7.59
CA GLU A 542 -11.15 1.61 6.89
C GLU A 542 -12.04 2.44 5.95
N LEU A 543 -12.54 3.59 6.45
CA LEU A 543 -13.35 4.50 5.64
C LEU A 543 -12.59 4.99 4.41
N LEU A 544 -11.30 5.31 4.57
CA LEU A 544 -10.48 5.76 3.46
C LEU A 544 -10.19 4.62 2.48
N ASN A 545 -9.94 3.41 2.97
CA ASN A 545 -9.68 2.26 2.10
C ASN A 545 -10.86 1.95 1.18
N ASN A 546 -12.08 2.04 1.72
CA ASN A 546 -13.33 1.82 0.98
C ASN A 546 -13.68 2.96 -0.01
N ARG A 547 -13.02 4.12 0.07
CA ARG A 547 -13.28 5.26 -0.83
C ARG A 547 -12.48 5.12 -2.12
N SER A 548 -13.10 5.36 -3.28
CA SER A 548 -12.38 5.35 -4.56
C SER A 548 -11.26 6.41 -4.61
N ALA A 549 -10.15 6.13 -5.31
CA ALA A 549 -9.07 7.10 -5.47
C ALA A 549 -9.54 8.37 -6.20
N ALA A 550 -10.53 8.26 -7.09
CA ALA A 550 -11.11 9.38 -7.82
C ALA A 550 -11.89 10.34 -6.90
N ASP A 551 -12.55 9.84 -5.85
CA ASP A 551 -13.37 10.65 -4.93
C ASP A 551 -12.56 11.37 -3.84
N ARG A 552 -11.26 11.08 -3.72
CA ARG A 552 -10.40 11.76 -2.74
C ARG A 552 -10.08 13.20 -3.15
N VAL A 553 -10.16 14.10 -2.20
CA VAL A 553 -9.73 15.49 -2.37
C VAL A 553 -8.31 15.62 -1.86
N ILE A 554 -7.35 15.74 -2.77
CA ILE A 554 -5.93 15.88 -2.42
C ILE A 554 -5.42 17.18 -3.03
N TYR A 555 -4.76 17.98 -2.20
CA TYR A 555 -4.13 19.22 -2.60
C TYR A 555 -2.62 19.10 -2.51
N THR A 556 -1.94 19.94 -3.28
CA THR A 556 -0.51 20.20 -3.13
C THR A 556 -0.25 21.69 -3.26
N ALA A 557 1.04 22.06 -3.21
CA ALA A 557 1.51 23.41 -3.38
C ALA A 557 2.40 23.53 -4.61
N VAL A 558 2.42 24.71 -5.22
CA VAL A 558 3.42 25.12 -6.20
C VAL A 558 4.06 26.46 -5.78
N PRO A 559 5.29 26.77 -6.21
CA PRO A 559 5.95 28.02 -5.85
C PRO A 559 5.20 29.23 -6.44
N SER A 560 4.94 30.24 -5.61
CA SER A 560 4.34 31.51 -6.04
C SER A 560 5.34 32.67 -5.97
N SER A 561 5.97 32.88 -4.81
CA SER A 561 7.08 33.82 -4.63
C SER A 561 7.96 33.48 -3.42
N GLY A 562 9.26 33.29 -3.63
CA GLY A 562 10.18 32.91 -2.54
C GLY A 562 9.76 31.62 -1.83
N VAL A 563 9.54 31.70 -0.51
CA VAL A 563 9.07 30.56 0.30
C VAL A 563 7.55 30.39 0.24
N ARG A 564 6.81 31.35 -0.31
CA ARG A 564 5.34 31.28 -0.41
C ARG A 564 4.89 30.25 -1.43
N ARG A 565 3.68 29.74 -1.21
CA ARG A 565 3.07 28.69 -2.01
C ARG A 565 1.71 29.12 -2.52
N SER A 566 1.24 28.45 -3.55
CA SER A 566 -0.13 28.51 -4.03
C SER A 566 -0.67 27.11 -4.16
N ARG A 567 -1.94 26.90 -3.83
CA ARG A 567 -2.57 25.59 -3.90
C ARG A 567 -2.70 25.11 -5.35
N LEU A 568 -2.56 23.82 -5.54
CA LEU A 568 -2.89 23.10 -6.77
C LEU A 568 -3.61 21.79 -6.41
N ASP A 569 -4.63 21.42 -7.16
CA ASP A 569 -5.30 20.14 -6.94
C ASP A 569 -4.41 19.00 -7.42
N PHE A 570 -4.19 17.99 -6.58
CA PHE A 570 -3.39 16.82 -6.89
C PHE A 570 -4.26 15.77 -7.60
N THR A 571 -4.48 15.99 -8.89
CA THR A 571 -5.31 15.15 -9.76
C THR A 571 -4.66 14.99 -11.14
N THR A 572 -5.08 13.96 -11.88
CA THR A 572 -4.61 13.71 -13.26
C THR A 572 -4.94 14.85 -14.22
N SER A 573 -5.97 15.67 -13.93
CA SER A 573 -6.27 16.88 -14.69
C SER A 573 -5.11 17.90 -14.67
N ASN A 574 -4.27 17.87 -13.63
CA ASN A 574 -3.08 18.70 -13.47
C ASN A 574 -1.78 17.96 -13.82
N ALA A 575 -1.82 16.78 -14.46
CA ALA A 575 -0.63 15.99 -14.81
C ALA A 575 0.41 16.78 -15.61
N GLY A 576 0.00 17.70 -16.48
CA GLY A 576 0.92 18.56 -17.23
C GLY A 576 1.76 19.51 -16.36
N VAL A 577 1.23 19.91 -15.19
CA VAL A 577 1.96 20.73 -14.20
C VAL A 577 2.73 19.84 -13.22
N LEU A 578 2.13 18.72 -12.81
CA LEU A 578 2.69 17.83 -11.79
C LEU A 578 3.82 16.93 -12.32
N GLY A 579 3.79 16.52 -13.59
CA GLY A 579 4.78 15.58 -14.15
C GLY A 579 6.23 16.01 -13.97
N PRO A 580 6.62 17.25 -14.34
CA PRO A 580 7.97 17.76 -14.08
C PRO A 580 8.34 17.81 -12.59
N LEU A 581 7.34 17.87 -11.70
CA LEU A 581 7.54 17.94 -10.26
C LEU A 581 7.65 16.57 -9.59
N LEU A 582 6.93 15.58 -10.11
CA LEU A 582 6.95 14.20 -9.62
C LEU A 582 8.22 13.45 -10.07
N GLN A 583 8.81 13.83 -11.21
CA GLN A 583 10.00 13.18 -11.78
C GLN A 583 9.83 11.66 -11.95
N ASP A 584 8.67 11.21 -12.42
CA ASP A 584 8.45 9.78 -12.68
C ASP A 584 9.44 9.23 -13.71
N TYR A 585 10.07 8.10 -13.39
CA TYR A 585 11.13 7.49 -14.20
C TYR A 585 10.63 6.94 -15.54
N ASN A 586 9.36 6.50 -15.61
CA ASN A 586 8.79 5.87 -16.81
C ASN A 586 7.79 6.76 -17.56
N ASN A 587 7.74 8.06 -17.24
CA ASN A 587 6.84 9.04 -17.86
C ASN A 587 5.33 8.72 -17.75
N ASN A 588 4.90 7.85 -16.83
CA ASN A 588 3.49 7.61 -16.50
C ASN A 588 3.05 8.49 -15.31
N THR A 589 3.02 9.80 -15.55
CA THR A 589 2.63 10.78 -14.52
C THR A 589 1.21 10.55 -14.01
N SER A 590 0.26 10.21 -14.89
CA SER A 590 -1.14 10.01 -14.50
C SER A 590 -1.28 8.78 -13.59
N GLY A 591 -0.67 7.65 -13.95
CA GLY A 591 -0.67 6.45 -13.12
C GLY A 591 -0.03 6.69 -11.76
N LEU A 592 1.07 7.46 -11.69
CA LEU A 592 1.68 7.81 -10.40
C LEU A 592 0.74 8.66 -9.55
N ILE A 593 0.04 9.64 -10.15
CA ILE A 593 -0.94 10.47 -9.43
C ILE A 593 -2.08 9.60 -8.88
N ASP A 594 -2.66 8.72 -9.70
CA ASP A 594 -3.75 7.85 -9.28
C ASP A 594 -3.30 6.86 -8.20
N PHE A 595 -2.09 6.30 -8.31
CA PHE A 595 -1.50 5.45 -7.29
C PHE A 595 -1.31 6.16 -5.94
N ILE A 596 -0.77 7.38 -5.94
CA ILE A 596 -0.65 8.21 -4.73
C ILE A 596 -2.02 8.51 -4.12
N ARG A 597 -3.04 8.71 -4.98
CA ARG A 597 -4.44 8.87 -4.54
C ARG A 597 -5.04 7.56 -4.00
N GLY A 598 -4.39 6.42 -4.21
CA GLY A 598 -4.75 5.13 -3.64
C GLY A 598 -5.31 4.13 -4.64
N ASP A 599 -5.16 4.37 -5.95
CA ASP A 599 -5.49 3.38 -6.97
C ASP A 599 -4.44 2.25 -6.96
N GLY A 600 -4.87 0.99 -6.97
CA GLY A 600 -3.97 -0.16 -6.87
C GLY A 600 -3.21 -0.29 -5.52
N ARG A 601 -3.69 0.35 -4.44
CA ARG A 601 -3.13 0.18 -3.07
C ARG A 601 -4.07 -0.67 -2.20
N ASP A 602 -3.53 -1.69 -1.54
CA ASP A 602 -4.25 -2.53 -0.57
C ASP A 602 -4.76 -1.75 0.65
N TRP A 603 -4.02 -0.69 1.00
CA TRP A 603 -4.37 0.22 2.09
C TRP A 603 -3.91 1.64 1.77
N LYS A 604 -4.82 2.61 1.91
CA LYS A 604 -4.60 3.98 1.42
C LYS A 604 -3.96 4.91 2.45
N LEU A 605 -4.30 4.75 3.73
CA LEU A 605 -3.75 5.57 4.81
C LEU A 605 -2.35 5.06 5.23
N GLY A 606 -1.31 5.86 5.01
CA GLY A 606 0.04 5.54 5.46
C GLY A 606 0.14 5.44 6.99
N ASP A 607 1.19 4.78 7.50
CA ASP A 607 1.40 4.68 8.94
C ASP A 607 1.48 6.05 9.61
N ILE A 608 0.76 6.21 10.72
CA ILE A 608 0.84 7.38 11.59
C ILE A 608 1.76 7.02 12.74
N ASN A 609 3.04 7.35 12.59
CA ASN A 609 4.06 6.90 13.53
C ASN A 609 4.32 7.95 14.62
N HIS A 610 4.70 9.18 14.25
CA HIS A 610 5.09 10.23 15.21
C HIS A 610 4.12 11.42 15.28
N SER A 611 3.10 11.44 14.42
CA SER A 611 2.14 12.53 14.35
C SER A 611 0.98 12.30 15.31
N ASN A 612 0.97 13.01 16.44
CA ASN A 612 -0.19 12.99 17.33
C ASN A 612 -1.39 13.65 16.62
N PRO A 613 -2.59 13.07 16.70
CA PRO A 613 -3.80 13.71 16.18
C PRO A 613 -4.05 15.05 16.89
N VAL A 614 -4.29 16.12 16.12
CA VAL A 614 -4.61 17.45 16.65
C VAL A 614 -6.01 17.86 16.25
N VAL A 615 -6.88 18.06 17.25
CA VAL A 615 -8.26 18.48 17.03
C VAL A 615 -8.34 20.00 17.01
N VAL A 616 -8.90 20.55 15.93
CA VAL A 616 -9.14 21.98 15.75
C VAL A 616 -10.64 22.19 15.61
N GLY A 617 -11.18 23.10 16.42
CA GLY A 617 -12.59 23.50 16.40
C GLY A 617 -12.74 25.00 16.37
N PRO A 618 -13.86 25.56 16.85
CA PRO A 618 -14.06 27.01 16.93
C PRO A 618 -12.91 27.73 17.66
N PRO A 619 -12.51 28.95 17.24
CA PRO A 619 -11.50 29.74 17.93
C PRO A 619 -11.83 29.94 19.41
N SER A 620 -10.91 29.61 20.32
CA SER A 620 -11.15 29.61 21.76
C SER A 620 -10.19 30.49 22.57
N GLY A 621 -9.39 31.31 21.90
CA GLY A 621 -8.41 32.20 22.54
C GLY A 621 -9.07 33.31 23.37
N ASN A 622 -8.31 33.87 24.32
CA ASN A 622 -8.78 35.03 25.08
C ASN A 622 -8.61 36.31 24.23
N ALA A 623 -9.72 36.89 23.77
CA ALA A 623 -9.72 38.10 22.95
C ALA A 623 -8.94 39.29 23.55
N SER A 624 -8.89 39.40 24.89
CA SER A 624 -8.15 40.49 25.55
C SER A 624 -6.64 40.32 25.47
N LEU A 625 -6.17 39.07 25.38
CA LEU A 625 -4.75 38.73 25.23
C LEU A 625 -4.34 38.60 23.76
N LYS A 626 -5.27 38.17 22.88
CA LYS A 626 -5.00 38.03 21.44
C LYS A 626 -4.89 39.39 20.74
N GLY A 627 -5.75 40.35 21.09
CA GLY A 627 -5.72 41.72 20.58
C GLY A 627 -6.92 42.06 19.69
N ASP A 628 -6.83 43.21 19.02
CA ASP A 628 -7.93 43.78 18.23
C ASP A 628 -8.41 42.84 17.12
N GLY A 629 -9.73 42.77 16.90
CA GLY A 629 -10.37 41.95 15.86
C GLY A 629 -10.54 40.46 16.19
N TYR A 630 -9.89 39.94 17.24
CA TYR A 630 -9.99 38.50 17.56
C TYR A 630 -11.40 38.09 18.00
N ALA A 631 -12.11 38.96 18.72
CA ALA A 631 -13.48 38.68 19.14
C ALA A 631 -14.41 38.49 17.94
N ASP A 632 -14.27 39.32 16.90
CA ASP A 632 -15.06 39.24 15.67
C ASP A 632 -14.68 37.98 14.87
N PHE A 633 -13.40 37.60 14.85
CA PHE A 633 -12.93 36.34 14.25
C PHE A 633 -13.52 35.11 14.96
N ALA A 634 -13.51 35.10 16.29
CA ALA A 634 -14.08 34.02 17.08
C ALA A 634 -15.59 33.91 16.92
N GLU A 635 -16.31 35.03 16.82
CA GLU A 635 -17.75 35.06 16.51
C GLU A 635 -18.02 34.56 15.08
N THR A 636 -17.18 34.93 14.11
CA THR A 636 -17.33 34.50 12.70
C THR A 636 -17.22 32.99 12.53
N TRP A 637 -16.33 32.35 13.31
CA TRP A 637 -16.04 30.92 13.25
C TRP A 637 -16.57 30.15 14.47
N GLU A 638 -17.60 30.66 15.15
CA GLU A 638 -18.16 30.04 16.36
C GLU A 638 -18.74 28.65 16.09
N ASP A 639 -19.26 28.44 14.87
CA ASP A 639 -19.86 27.18 14.40
C ASP A 639 -18.89 26.32 13.56
N ARG A 640 -17.58 26.61 13.57
CA ARG A 640 -16.59 25.82 12.82
C ARG A 640 -16.63 24.36 13.26
N GLU A 641 -16.88 23.45 12.32
CA GLU A 641 -16.84 22.00 12.57
C GLU A 641 -15.46 21.58 13.10
N LYS A 642 -15.44 20.53 13.93
CA LYS A 642 -14.21 20.01 14.49
C LYS A 642 -13.58 18.99 13.55
N TYR A 643 -12.33 19.24 13.22
CA TYR A 643 -11.52 18.35 12.39
C TYR A 643 -10.29 17.89 13.16
N VAL A 644 -9.82 16.69 12.86
CA VAL A 644 -8.55 16.14 13.34
C VAL A 644 -7.52 16.16 12.22
N TYR A 645 -6.35 16.71 12.53
CA TYR A 645 -5.22 16.84 11.63
C TYR A 645 -4.11 15.91 12.06
N VAL A 646 -3.58 15.14 11.11
CA VAL A 646 -2.52 14.16 11.38
C VAL A 646 -1.64 13.93 10.15
N GLY A 647 -0.33 13.86 10.35
CA GLY A 647 0.64 13.49 9.33
C GLY A 647 0.75 11.98 9.17
N ALA A 648 0.91 11.50 7.94
CA ALA A 648 1.10 10.09 7.64
C ALA A 648 2.23 9.86 6.62
N ASN A 649 2.77 8.64 6.64
CA ASN A 649 3.86 8.19 5.76
C ASN A 649 3.38 7.73 4.37
N ASP A 650 2.30 8.31 3.88
CA ASP A 650 1.81 8.26 2.50
C ASP A 650 1.97 9.62 1.79
N GLY A 651 2.83 10.50 2.32
CA GLY A 651 3.13 11.80 1.69
C GLY A 651 2.37 12.99 2.25
N MET A 652 1.38 12.74 3.11
CA MET A 652 0.30 13.70 3.34
C MET A 652 0.13 14.10 4.81
N ILE A 653 -0.38 15.32 5.01
CA ILE A 653 -1.17 15.65 6.20
C ILE A 653 -2.65 15.50 5.85
N HIS A 654 -3.39 14.77 6.67
CA HIS A 654 -4.80 14.49 6.47
C HIS A 654 -5.67 15.33 7.39
N CYS A 655 -6.88 15.64 6.92
CA CYS A 655 -7.94 16.29 7.67
C CYS A 655 -9.17 15.37 7.70
N PHE A 656 -9.55 14.89 8.89
CA PHE A 656 -10.73 14.03 9.08
C PHE A 656 -11.78 14.72 9.96
N SER A 657 -13.06 14.52 9.66
CA SER A 657 -14.15 14.98 10.55
C SER A 657 -14.09 14.24 11.88
N VAL A 658 -14.15 14.99 12.99
CA VAL A 658 -14.22 14.38 14.33
C VAL A 658 -15.53 13.60 14.51
N GLU A 659 -16.60 14.02 13.85
CA GLU A 659 -17.92 13.39 13.95
C GLU A 659 -18.00 12.09 13.17
N THR A 660 -17.54 12.08 11.91
CA THR A 660 -17.78 10.97 10.97
C THR A 660 -16.55 10.13 10.65
N GLY A 661 -15.34 10.63 10.91
CA GLY A 661 -14.08 9.97 10.50
C GLY A 661 -13.78 10.09 9.01
N GLU A 662 -14.66 10.72 8.22
CA GLU A 662 -14.43 10.91 6.80
C GLU A 662 -13.25 11.86 6.54
N GLU A 663 -12.35 11.46 5.63
CA GLU A 663 -11.33 12.35 5.10
C GLU A 663 -12.03 13.48 4.33
N LYS A 664 -11.79 14.74 4.70
CA LYS A 664 -12.28 15.89 3.93
C LYS A 664 -11.29 16.29 2.85
N TRP A 665 -10.01 16.29 3.20
CA TRP A 665 -8.91 16.46 2.26
C TRP A 665 -7.59 15.95 2.84
N ALA A 666 -6.62 15.78 1.95
CA ALA A 666 -5.22 15.57 2.29
C ALA A 666 -4.33 16.59 1.56
N PHE A 667 -3.17 16.94 2.14
CA PHE A 667 -2.24 17.89 1.55
C PHE A 667 -0.82 17.31 1.46
N VAL A 668 -0.26 17.35 0.25
CA VAL A 668 1.12 16.99 -0.06
C VAL A 668 1.99 18.24 -0.13
N PRO A 669 2.99 18.42 0.75
CA PRO A 669 3.99 19.48 0.63
C PRO A 669 4.72 19.44 -0.72
N TYR A 670 4.93 20.60 -1.34
CA TYR A 670 5.59 20.76 -2.65
C TYR A 670 6.95 20.07 -2.68
N ASN A 671 7.74 20.20 -1.61
CA ASN A 671 9.06 19.60 -1.52
C ASN A 671 9.06 18.06 -1.47
N LEU A 672 7.92 17.41 -1.17
CA LEU A 672 7.78 15.96 -1.19
C LEU A 672 7.31 15.43 -2.54
N LEU A 673 6.79 16.27 -3.44
CA LEU A 673 6.32 15.85 -4.76
C LEU A 673 7.33 14.98 -5.51
N PRO A 674 8.63 15.31 -5.60
CA PRO A 674 9.57 14.45 -6.30
C PRO A 674 9.70 13.09 -5.60
N LYS A 675 9.69 13.08 -4.27
CA LYS A 675 9.90 11.88 -3.45
C LYS A 675 8.76 10.87 -3.61
N LEU A 676 7.54 11.31 -3.90
CA LEU A 676 6.39 10.42 -4.08
C LEU A 676 6.58 9.34 -5.17
N ARG A 677 7.48 9.56 -6.15
CA ARG A 677 7.84 8.52 -7.12
C ARG A 677 8.42 7.26 -6.47
N ASN A 678 9.05 7.39 -5.30
CA ASN A 678 9.60 6.27 -4.56
C ASN A 678 8.48 5.35 -4.07
N MET A 679 7.29 5.90 -3.80
CA MET A 679 6.14 5.13 -3.33
C MET A 679 5.67 4.10 -4.37
N TRP A 680 5.85 4.41 -5.66
CA TRP A 680 5.47 3.55 -6.78
C TRP A 680 6.72 2.99 -7.45
N GLY A 681 7.39 2.11 -6.71
CA GLY A 681 8.62 1.44 -7.10
C GLY A 681 8.46 0.71 -8.43
N VAL A 682 9.56 0.59 -9.17
CA VAL A 682 9.62 -0.13 -10.44
C VAL A 682 10.60 -1.28 -10.25
N ASP A 683 10.14 -2.49 -10.51
CA ASP A 683 11.01 -3.64 -10.67
C ASP A 683 11.87 -3.46 -11.92
N ALA A 684 13.19 -3.45 -11.75
CA ALA A 684 14.10 -3.12 -12.85
C ALA A 684 14.16 -4.18 -13.96
N ALA A 685 13.77 -5.42 -13.66
CA ALA A 685 13.82 -6.54 -14.61
C ALA A 685 12.52 -6.66 -15.43
N THR A 686 11.38 -6.43 -14.79
CA THR A 686 10.05 -6.64 -15.37
C THR A 686 9.32 -5.34 -15.70
N GLY A 687 9.78 -4.21 -15.18
CA GLY A 687 9.07 -2.94 -15.29
C GLY A 687 7.78 -2.86 -14.44
N ALA A 688 7.44 -3.93 -13.71
CA ALA A 688 6.27 -4.00 -12.85
C ALA A 688 6.34 -2.95 -11.73
N ARG A 689 5.18 -2.41 -11.37
CA ARG A 689 5.08 -1.38 -10.33
C ARG A 689 4.59 -1.98 -9.01
N TYR A 690 5.13 -1.50 -7.89
CA TYR A 690 4.73 -1.94 -6.55
C TYR A 690 4.77 -0.81 -5.52
N PHE A 691 4.12 -1.00 -4.37
CA PHE A 691 4.17 -0.06 -3.25
C PHE A 691 5.50 -0.19 -2.50
N SER A 692 6.24 0.91 -2.41
CA SER A 692 7.44 0.97 -1.56
C SER A 692 7.22 1.98 -0.45
N ARG A 693 7.24 1.49 0.79
CA ARG A 693 7.08 2.31 1.99
C ARG A 693 8.33 3.19 2.19
N ASP A 694 8.11 4.48 2.43
CA ASP A 694 9.14 5.50 2.69
C ASP A 694 8.57 6.48 3.74
N GLU A 695 9.39 7.29 4.39
CA GLU A 695 8.91 8.27 5.37
C GLU A 695 8.57 9.61 4.72
N TYR A 696 7.53 10.31 5.19
CA TYR A 696 7.08 11.55 4.57
C TYR A 696 6.69 12.65 5.58
N VAL A 697 5.43 12.70 6.02
CA VAL A 697 4.94 13.71 6.95
C VAL A 697 4.74 13.06 8.31
N ASP A 698 5.81 12.98 9.09
CA ASP A 698 5.78 12.22 10.34
C ASP A 698 5.71 13.09 11.61
N SER A 699 5.86 14.41 11.54
CA SER A 699 5.82 15.25 12.76
C SER A 699 4.38 15.54 13.23
N THR A 700 4.20 15.91 14.50
CA THR A 700 2.92 16.41 15.02
C THR A 700 2.68 17.84 14.54
N PRO A 701 1.50 18.18 13.97
CA PRO A 701 1.19 19.56 13.60
C PRO A 701 0.99 20.45 14.83
N SER A 702 1.36 21.72 14.71
CA SER A 702 1.12 22.76 15.71
C SER A 702 0.12 23.75 15.15
N VAL A 703 -0.91 24.10 15.92
CA VAL A 703 -2.01 24.96 15.47
C VAL A 703 -2.18 26.15 16.40
N GLU A 704 -2.32 27.34 15.84
CA GLU A 704 -2.58 28.56 16.60
C GLU A 704 -3.34 29.60 15.75
N ASP A 705 -4.21 30.38 16.39
CA ASP A 705 -4.82 31.53 15.75
C ASP A 705 -3.86 32.72 15.78
N VAL A 706 -3.56 33.26 14.59
CA VAL A 706 -2.54 34.28 14.36
C VAL A 706 -3.10 35.43 13.51
N TYR A 707 -2.54 36.63 13.68
CA TYR A 707 -2.92 37.83 12.92
C TYR A 707 -1.79 38.21 11.96
N ILE A 708 -1.89 37.76 10.70
CA ILE A 708 -0.79 37.82 9.71
C ILE A 708 -1.28 38.11 8.29
N ASP A 709 -0.35 38.42 7.40
CA ASP A 709 -0.56 38.58 5.95
C ASP A 709 -0.21 37.26 5.25
N ALA A 710 -1.12 36.28 5.36
CA ALA A 710 -0.90 34.91 4.91
C ALA A 710 -0.86 34.80 3.38
N ASP A 711 -1.68 35.57 2.66
CA ASP A 711 -1.82 35.51 1.20
C ASP A 711 -0.86 36.46 0.45
N GLY A 712 -0.32 37.47 1.12
CA GLY A 712 0.72 38.37 0.59
C GLY A 712 0.15 39.62 -0.06
N ASP A 713 -1.12 39.90 0.17
CA ASP A 713 -1.82 41.08 -0.35
C ASP A 713 -1.47 42.36 0.44
N ARG A 714 -0.71 42.23 1.53
CA ARG A 714 -0.26 43.28 2.47
C ARG A 714 -1.32 43.72 3.48
N ASN A 715 -2.38 42.96 3.64
CA ASN A 715 -3.37 43.11 4.69
C ASN A 715 -3.18 41.98 5.70
N GLN A 716 -3.31 42.30 6.99
CA GLN A 716 -3.26 41.30 8.04
C GLN A 716 -4.67 40.91 8.43
N GLU A 717 -4.88 39.62 8.62
CA GLU A 717 -6.15 39.05 9.05
C GLU A 717 -5.93 37.92 10.04
N TRP A 718 -6.99 37.63 10.79
CA TRP A 718 -6.98 36.51 11.71
C TRP A 718 -7.18 35.23 10.93
N ILE A 719 -6.24 34.30 11.10
CA ILE A 719 -6.31 32.96 10.54
C ILE A 719 -6.00 31.92 11.63
N THR A 720 -6.46 30.69 11.43
CA THR A 720 -5.98 29.52 12.15
C THR A 720 -4.86 28.89 11.33
N MET A 721 -3.63 29.02 11.82
CA MET A 721 -2.43 28.54 11.15
C MET A 721 -2.04 27.16 11.67
N LEU A 722 -1.70 26.25 10.77
CA LEU A 722 -1.08 24.96 11.06
C LEU A 722 0.38 24.98 10.59
N VAL A 723 1.32 24.55 11.43
CA VAL A 723 2.73 24.34 11.06
C VAL A 723 3.12 22.90 11.39
N CYS A 724 3.71 22.19 10.43
CA CYS A 724 4.13 20.82 10.62
C CYS A 724 5.54 20.56 10.09
N GLY A 725 6.28 19.72 10.80
CA GLY A 725 7.53 19.13 10.31
C GLY A 725 7.27 17.84 9.53
N GLN A 726 8.33 17.30 8.95
CA GLN A 726 8.31 16.04 8.20
C GLN A 726 8.98 14.89 8.95
N GLY A 727 9.52 15.13 10.16
CA GLY A 727 10.34 14.15 10.85
C GLY A 727 11.51 13.71 9.97
N PRO A 728 11.72 12.40 9.72
CA PRO A 728 12.76 11.88 8.84
C PRO A 728 12.45 12.01 7.34
N GLY A 729 11.26 12.49 6.96
CA GLY A 729 10.73 12.32 5.60
C GLY A 729 11.44 13.05 4.45
N GLN A 730 12.31 14.03 4.71
CA GLN A 730 13.22 14.70 3.75
C GLN A 730 12.67 15.01 2.33
N GLY A 731 12.60 16.29 1.96
CA GLY A 731 12.17 16.73 0.63
C GLY A 731 13.28 17.18 -0.31
N SER A 732 12.89 17.66 -1.49
CA SER A 732 13.76 18.29 -2.48
C SER A 732 13.06 19.46 -3.18
N THR A 733 13.81 20.52 -3.52
CA THR A 733 13.32 21.53 -4.45
C THR A 733 13.83 21.25 -5.87
N LEU A 734 12.90 21.09 -6.81
CA LEU A 734 13.15 20.70 -8.20
C LEU A 734 14.02 21.68 -9.00
N ALA A 735 14.11 22.93 -8.56
CA ALA A 735 14.88 24.00 -9.21
C ALA A 735 16.37 24.00 -8.79
N GLY A 736 16.98 22.83 -8.60
CA GLY A 736 18.42 22.68 -8.35
C GLY A 736 18.90 23.16 -6.97
N GLY A 737 18.07 23.08 -5.92
CA GLY A 737 18.43 23.60 -4.60
C GLY A 737 18.04 22.66 -3.46
N THR A 738 19.03 21.98 -2.88
CA THR A 738 18.96 21.37 -1.54
C THR A 738 17.89 20.27 -1.36
N THR A 739 18.31 19.02 -1.48
CA THR A 739 17.71 17.93 -0.69
C THR A 739 17.90 18.27 0.78
N GLY A 740 16.85 18.16 1.58
CA GLY A 740 16.93 18.51 2.99
C GLY A 740 15.63 18.32 3.74
N ASN A 741 15.61 18.81 4.97
CA ASN A 741 14.46 18.71 5.85
C ASN A 741 13.65 20.00 5.84
N PHE A 742 12.32 19.91 5.92
CA PHE A 742 11.42 21.06 5.80
C PHE A 742 10.40 21.13 6.93
N TYR A 743 9.98 22.36 7.23
CA TYR A 743 8.69 22.65 7.85
C TYR A 743 7.78 23.30 6.82
N PHE A 744 6.48 23.07 6.91
CA PHE A 744 5.48 23.72 6.07
C PHE A 744 4.34 24.32 6.91
N ALA A 745 3.67 25.31 6.34
CA ALA A 745 2.57 26.02 6.99
C ALA A 745 1.33 26.09 6.10
N LEU A 746 0.16 25.88 6.70
CA LEU A 746 -1.16 25.97 6.08
C LEU A 746 -2.03 26.98 6.85
N ASP A 747 -2.87 27.69 6.13
CA ASP A 747 -4.06 28.33 6.66
C ASP A 747 -5.21 27.31 6.59
N ILE A 748 -5.75 26.96 7.75
CA ILE A 748 -6.86 26.02 7.93
C ILE A 748 -8.08 26.71 8.56
N THR A 749 -8.18 28.04 8.40
CA THR A 749 -9.28 28.84 8.94
C THR A 749 -10.62 28.34 8.42
N ASN A 750 -10.74 28.25 7.09
CA ASN A 750 -11.80 27.54 6.42
C ASN A 750 -11.40 26.07 6.25
N PRO A 751 -12.01 25.14 6.99
CA PRO A 751 -11.60 23.76 6.95
C PRO A 751 -11.89 23.07 5.62
N ASP A 752 -12.80 23.59 4.79
CA ASP A 752 -13.10 23.03 3.46
C ASP A 752 -12.17 23.56 2.36
N ASP A 753 -11.40 24.63 2.65
CA ASP A 753 -10.59 25.35 1.67
C ASP A 753 -9.20 25.69 2.24
N PRO A 754 -8.37 24.69 2.59
CA PRO A 754 -7.04 24.94 3.15
C PRO A 754 -6.13 25.63 2.12
N GLN A 755 -5.29 26.57 2.59
CA GLN A 755 -4.36 27.32 1.73
C GLN A 755 -2.91 27.15 2.21
N PRO A 756 -1.94 26.80 1.33
CA PRO A 756 -0.55 26.71 1.72
C PRO A 756 0.07 28.11 1.86
N ILE A 757 0.70 28.39 3.00
CA ILE A 757 1.34 29.68 3.27
C ILE A 757 2.79 29.66 2.79
N TRP A 758 3.61 28.80 3.38
CA TRP A 758 5.04 28.69 3.06
C TRP A 758 5.64 27.32 3.37
N GLU A 759 6.82 27.06 2.80
CA GLU A 759 7.69 25.95 3.18
C GLU A 759 9.11 26.49 3.45
N TYR A 760 9.72 26.01 4.53
CA TYR A 760 11.02 26.50 5.00
C TYR A 760 12.04 25.37 5.17
N THR A 761 13.24 25.60 4.63
CA THR A 761 14.41 24.74 4.85
C THR A 761 15.67 25.58 5.07
N HIS A 762 16.71 24.96 5.61
CA HIS A 762 18.03 25.56 5.81
C HIS A 762 19.12 24.49 5.69
N SER A 763 20.34 24.86 5.29
CA SER A 763 21.48 23.93 5.17
C SER A 763 21.94 23.25 6.47
N SER A 764 21.31 23.58 7.60
CA SER A 764 21.59 23.00 8.92
C SER A 764 20.35 22.31 9.50
N MET A 765 19.27 22.24 8.71
CA MET A 765 18.04 21.55 9.11
C MET A 765 18.28 20.05 9.03
N GLY A 766 18.17 19.40 10.17
CA GLY A 766 18.10 17.95 10.31
C GLY A 766 16.65 17.47 10.34
N GLU A 767 16.42 16.23 10.73
CA GLU A 767 15.09 15.60 10.72
C GLU A 767 14.15 16.35 11.68
N THR A 768 13.03 16.83 11.18
CA THR A 768 12.19 17.86 11.83
C THR A 768 11.23 17.30 12.89
N TYR A 769 11.80 16.61 13.88
CA TYR A 769 11.10 16.06 15.05
C TYR A 769 10.63 17.12 16.06
N SER A 770 11.19 18.34 16.01
CA SER A 770 10.81 19.44 16.91
C SER A 770 9.45 19.98 16.52
N VAL A 771 8.43 19.73 17.35
CA VAL A 771 7.07 20.27 17.14
C VAL A 771 7.11 21.78 17.37
N PRO A 772 6.78 22.61 16.35
CA PRO A 772 6.92 24.06 16.49
C PRO A 772 6.02 24.65 17.57
N ALA A 773 6.44 25.75 18.19
CA ALA A 773 5.58 26.60 19.00
C ALA A 773 5.28 27.90 18.24
N ILE A 774 4.03 28.35 18.24
CA ILE A 774 3.58 29.55 17.56
C ILE A 774 3.16 30.56 18.64
N GLY A 775 3.67 31.79 18.57
CA GLY A 775 3.42 32.79 19.61
C GLY A 775 3.55 34.22 19.12
N LYS A 776 2.87 35.12 19.81
CA LYS A 776 2.92 36.57 19.59
C LYS A 776 4.15 37.14 20.28
N ILE A 777 4.87 38.04 19.63
CA ILE A 777 6.03 38.75 20.19
C ILE A 777 6.05 40.21 19.75
N SER A 778 6.76 41.04 20.49
CA SER A 778 7.14 42.38 20.05
C SER A 778 8.47 42.38 19.30
N TYR A 779 8.41 42.61 17.99
CA TYR A 779 9.58 42.69 17.13
C TYR A 779 9.67 44.04 16.42
N ARG A 780 10.78 44.75 16.67
CA ARG A 780 11.06 46.12 16.20
C ARG A 780 10.00 47.15 16.59
N GLY A 781 9.30 46.90 17.70
CA GLY A 781 8.21 47.75 18.20
C GLY A 781 6.88 47.54 17.49
N ASN A 782 6.74 46.45 16.73
CA ASN A 782 5.47 46.00 16.15
C ASN A 782 5.13 44.63 16.72
N ILE A 783 3.84 44.35 16.85
CA ILE A 783 3.35 42.99 17.12
C ILE A 783 3.70 42.10 15.92
N THR A 784 4.25 40.92 16.18
CA THR A 784 4.64 39.95 15.17
C THR A 784 4.34 38.55 15.69
N TRP A 785 3.64 37.74 14.90
CA TRP A 785 3.50 36.32 15.18
C TRP A 785 4.73 35.57 14.67
N ALA A 786 5.27 34.69 15.50
CA ALA A 786 6.51 33.98 15.25
C ALA A 786 6.36 32.48 15.49
N VAL A 787 7.12 31.71 14.71
CA VAL A 787 7.25 30.26 14.82
C VAL A 787 8.62 29.94 15.39
N PHE A 788 8.65 29.23 16.52
CA PHE A 788 9.85 28.78 17.22
C PHE A 788 10.02 27.28 17.02
N MET A 789 11.22 26.84 16.64
CA MET A 789 11.48 25.42 16.39
C MET A 789 12.96 25.06 16.51
N GLY A 790 13.22 23.83 16.95
CA GLY A 790 14.50 23.17 16.80
C GLY A 790 14.70 22.68 15.37
N SER A 791 15.95 22.57 14.95
CA SER A 791 16.27 22.12 13.60
C SER A 791 16.35 20.60 13.45
N GLY A 792 16.11 19.83 14.51
CA GLY A 792 15.94 18.38 14.39
C GLY A 792 17.12 17.50 14.79
N TYR A 793 17.04 16.22 14.43
CA TYR A 793 18.13 15.25 14.55
C TYR A 793 19.12 15.33 13.38
N ASP A 794 20.39 15.09 13.64
CA ASP A 794 21.41 14.97 12.61
C ASP A 794 21.26 13.67 11.82
N ASN A 795 21.21 13.79 10.49
CA ASN A 795 20.98 12.68 9.56
C ASN A 795 22.05 12.62 8.44
N ILE A 796 23.19 13.31 8.60
CA ILE A 796 24.30 13.24 7.64
C ILE A 796 25.31 12.14 8.03
N VAL A 797 25.60 11.23 7.09
CA VAL A 797 26.67 10.23 7.21
C VAL A 797 27.97 10.76 6.58
N GLY A 798 29.13 10.57 7.24
CA GLY A 798 30.44 10.78 6.60
C GLY A 798 31.08 12.18 6.73
N GLY A 799 30.48 13.11 7.49
CA GLY A 799 31.09 14.38 7.89
C GLY A 799 30.24 15.62 7.61
N GLY A 800 30.18 16.54 8.58
CA GLY A 800 29.16 17.60 8.66
C GLY A 800 28.27 17.38 9.88
N VAL A 801 27.39 18.34 10.22
CA VAL A 801 26.35 18.17 11.26
C VAL A 801 25.14 18.97 10.83
N GLN A 802 23.96 18.36 10.80
CA GLN A 802 22.64 19.01 10.71
C GLN A 802 21.94 18.96 12.07
N GLY A 803 20.70 19.43 12.18
CA GLY A 803 19.93 19.33 13.44
C GLY A 803 20.35 20.28 14.58
N HIS A 804 21.51 20.92 14.50
CA HIS A 804 22.16 21.65 15.61
C HIS A 804 21.82 23.16 15.74
N ARG A 805 20.67 23.62 15.24
CA ARG A 805 20.23 25.02 15.29
C ARG A 805 18.82 25.19 15.88
N PHE A 806 18.59 26.35 16.46
CA PHE A 806 17.26 26.85 16.81
C PHE A 806 16.86 27.96 15.84
N PHE A 807 15.61 27.99 15.42
CA PHE A 807 15.06 29.01 14.53
C PHE A 807 13.85 29.72 15.14
N THR A 808 13.81 31.03 14.94
CA THR A 808 12.60 31.84 15.08
C THR A 808 12.31 32.51 13.75
N LEU A 809 11.17 32.20 13.17
CA LEU A 809 10.72 32.74 11.89
C LEU A 809 9.48 33.59 12.09
N ARG A 810 9.27 34.56 11.21
CA ARG A 810 7.96 35.22 11.10
C ARG A 810 6.93 34.24 10.56
N ALA A 811 5.71 34.27 11.12
CA ALA A 811 4.63 33.38 10.72
C ALA A 811 4.07 33.67 9.31
N ASP A 812 4.17 34.90 8.80
CA ASP A 812 3.63 35.28 7.48
C ASP A 812 4.48 34.79 6.29
N ASP A 813 5.81 34.94 6.37
CA ASP A 813 6.70 34.78 5.22
C ASP A 813 7.93 33.91 5.52
N ALA A 814 7.91 33.16 6.63
CA ALA A 814 9.02 32.36 7.14
C ALA A 814 10.37 33.10 7.23
N ARG A 815 10.36 34.44 7.29
CA ARG A 815 11.61 35.20 7.35
C ARG A 815 12.26 35.03 8.71
N LEU A 816 13.56 34.72 8.69
CA LEU A 816 14.36 34.57 9.89
C LEU A 816 14.36 35.84 10.76
N ILE A 817 13.91 35.70 12.00
CA ILE A 817 13.97 36.71 13.06
C ILE A 817 15.24 36.51 13.90
N TYR A 818 15.44 35.29 14.40
CA TYR A 818 16.51 34.91 15.31
C TYR A 818 16.95 33.46 15.08
N ASN A 819 18.22 33.15 15.33
CA ASN A 819 18.69 31.77 15.46
C ASN A 819 19.88 31.69 16.40
N PHE A 820 20.19 30.46 16.82
CA PHE A 820 21.50 30.13 17.34
C PHE A 820 21.90 28.71 16.99
N THR A 821 23.19 28.44 17.14
CA THR A 821 23.80 27.12 16.97
C THR A 821 24.22 26.57 18.32
N VAL A 822 23.88 25.31 18.61
CA VAL A 822 24.36 24.62 19.82
C VAL A 822 25.81 24.19 19.68
N GLY A 823 26.56 24.23 20.79
CA GLY A 823 27.95 23.77 20.83
C GLY A 823 28.05 22.24 20.86
N ASN A 824 29.25 21.70 20.70
CA ASN A 824 29.51 20.26 20.83
C ASN A 824 30.09 19.92 22.21
N VAL A 825 29.63 18.81 22.79
CA VAL A 825 30.18 18.18 23.99
C VAL A 825 30.52 16.74 23.64
N ASN A 826 31.69 16.27 24.07
CA ASN A 826 32.06 14.88 23.82
C ASN A 826 31.42 13.97 24.88
N THR A 827 30.31 13.32 24.54
CA THR A 827 29.56 12.44 25.46
C THR A 827 30.26 11.11 25.68
N ARG A 828 31.09 10.67 24.70
CA ARG A 828 31.89 9.44 24.77
C ARG A 828 32.75 9.31 26.02
N ARG A 829 33.20 10.42 26.60
CA ARG A 829 33.99 10.43 27.83
C ARG A 829 33.19 10.21 29.11
N ARG A 830 31.86 10.36 29.06
CA ARG A 830 30.95 10.26 30.21
C ARG A 830 30.10 9.00 30.17
N TRP A 831 29.85 8.45 28.98
CA TRP A 831 28.92 7.32 28.82
C TRP A 831 29.62 5.97 28.84
N SER A 832 29.00 5.00 29.52
CA SER A 832 29.46 3.60 29.64
C SER A 832 29.60 2.90 28.29
N ASN A 833 28.73 3.22 27.34
CA ASN A 833 28.70 2.63 25.99
C ASN A 833 29.74 3.24 25.02
N GLY A 834 30.44 4.30 25.41
CA GLY A 834 31.49 4.93 24.58
C GLY A 834 30.99 5.59 23.30
N VAL A 835 29.68 5.90 23.21
CA VAL A 835 29.06 6.62 22.09
C VAL A 835 29.29 8.13 22.23
N ASP A 836 29.62 8.80 21.12
CA ASP A 836 29.69 10.27 21.02
C ASP A 836 28.44 10.74 20.26
N LEU A 837 27.44 11.26 20.97
CA LEU A 837 26.17 11.65 20.37
C LEU A 837 26.33 12.95 19.59
N SER A 838 25.69 13.05 18.42
CA SER A 838 25.76 14.26 17.59
C SER A 838 24.98 15.41 18.27
N ARG A 839 25.59 16.60 18.34
CA ARG A 839 24.92 17.82 18.81
C ARG A 839 23.68 18.10 17.94
N SER A 840 22.50 17.92 18.49
CA SER A 840 21.23 18.08 17.75
C SER A 840 20.20 18.76 18.63
N LEU A 841 19.20 19.38 18.02
CA LEU A 841 18.14 20.13 18.69
C LEU A 841 16.76 19.61 18.24
N PRO A 842 16.44 18.34 18.56
CA PRO A 842 15.17 17.71 18.19
C PRO A 842 14.03 18.08 19.13
N GLY A 843 14.33 18.56 20.35
CA GLY A 843 13.30 18.84 21.34
C GLY A 843 12.37 19.98 20.93
N SER A 844 11.13 19.92 21.39
CA SER A 844 10.09 20.91 21.05
C SER A 844 10.17 22.12 22.00
N PRO A 845 10.06 23.37 21.50
CA PRO A 845 10.06 24.55 22.35
C PRO A 845 8.76 24.71 23.15
N SER A 846 8.89 25.29 24.34
CA SER A 846 7.77 25.81 25.13
C SER A 846 7.89 27.32 25.27
N ILE A 847 6.78 28.02 24.99
CA ILE A 847 6.69 29.49 25.11
C ILE A 847 5.91 29.88 26.37
N VAL A 848 6.29 30.99 26.99
CA VAL A 848 5.69 31.45 28.25
C VAL A 848 5.57 32.97 28.24
N ASP A 849 4.39 33.43 28.60
CA ASP A 849 4.05 34.82 28.90
C ASP A 849 4.12 35.03 30.41
N THR A 850 5.09 35.81 30.89
CA THR A 850 5.39 35.97 32.33
C THR A 850 4.73 37.18 32.98
N ASP A 851 4.26 38.15 32.19
CA ASP A 851 3.57 39.35 32.68
C ASP A 851 2.09 39.44 32.26
N ASN A 852 1.59 38.41 31.58
CA ASN A 852 0.20 38.17 31.20
C ASN A 852 -0.34 39.26 30.25
N ASP A 853 0.48 39.69 29.29
CA ASP A 853 0.12 40.66 28.24
C ASP A 853 -0.24 40.00 26.89
N GLY A 854 -0.10 38.68 26.79
CA GLY A 854 -0.37 37.87 25.61
C GLY A 854 0.80 37.73 24.63
N ASP A 855 1.96 38.34 24.92
CA ASP A 855 3.22 38.13 24.21
C ASP A 855 4.06 37.04 24.90
N ALA A 856 4.83 36.30 24.11
CA ALA A 856 5.83 35.39 24.66
C ALA A 856 7.00 36.18 25.22
N ASP A 857 7.41 35.86 26.45
CA ASP A 857 8.57 36.42 27.14
C ASP A 857 9.76 35.45 27.19
N ARG A 858 9.45 34.16 27.27
CA ARG A 858 10.45 33.09 27.42
C ARG A 858 10.19 31.97 26.45
N VAL A 859 11.28 31.43 25.91
CA VAL A 859 11.27 30.17 25.15
C VAL A 859 12.24 29.20 25.78
N TYR A 860 11.77 27.99 26.10
CA TYR A 860 12.57 26.91 26.68
C TYR A 860 12.67 25.74 25.70
N ILE A 861 13.86 25.15 25.56
CA ILE A 861 14.08 24.03 24.64
C ILE A 861 15.29 23.18 25.05
N GLY A 862 15.16 21.86 24.97
CA GLY A 862 16.23 20.90 25.27
C GLY A 862 17.08 20.52 24.05
N ASP A 863 18.22 19.88 24.29
CA ASP A 863 19.07 19.32 23.24
C ASP A 863 19.62 17.92 23.57
N THR A 864 20.19 17.24 22.56
CA THR A 864 20.70 15.87 22.70
C THR A 864 21.93 15.75 23.59
N GLU A 865 22.60 16.85 23.92
CA GLU A 865 23.78 16.87 24.81
C GLU A 865 23.40 17.33 26.23
N GLY A 866 22.13 17.23 26.60
CA GLY A 866 21.65 17.40 27.97
C GLY A 866 21.58 18.84 28.45
N ARG A 867 21.45 19.82 27.55
CA ARG A 867 21.29 21.23 27.93
C ARG A 867 19.85 21.68 27.77
N LEU A 868 19.32 22.36 28.79
CA LEU A 868 18.09 23.14 28.68
C LEU A 868 18.42 24.60 28.41
N TRP A 869 17.94 25.12 27.29
CA TRP A 869 18.15 26.49 26.86
C TRP A 869 16.96 27.37 27.21
N LYS A 870 17.26 28.61 27.57
CA LYS A 870 16.31 29.73 27.70
C LYS A 870 16.65 30.81 26.70
N ILE A 871 15.62 31.37 26.10
CA ILE A 871 15.69 32.56 25.25
C ILE A 871 14.73 33.60 25.82
N ASP A 872 15.27 34.75 26.18
CA ASP A 872 14.48 35.91 26.64
C ASP A 872 14.07 36.74 25.42
N VAL A 873 12.75 36.77 25.18
CA VAL A 873 12.08 37.43 24.05
C VAL A 873 11.11 38.54 24.49
N SER A 874 11.18 38.95 25.77
CA SER A 874 10.26 39.94 26.38
C SER A 874 10.15 41.26 25.58
N ASP A 875 9.02 41.96 25.68
CA ASP A 875 8.74 43.19 24.89
C ASP A 875 9.78 44.32 25.06
N ASN A 876 10.47 44.38 26.20
CA ASN A 876 11.55 45.35 26.38
C ASN A 876 12.78 45.08 25.46
N LEU A 877 12.89 43.88 24.86
CA LEU A 877 13.95 43.44 23.94
C LEU A 877 13.48 43.50 22.48
N ARG A 878 13.15 44.71 22.03
CA ARG A 878 12.54 44.99 20.71
C ARG A 878 13.37 44.58 19.49
N ARG A 879 14.63 44.17 19.62
CA ARG A 879 15.43 43.65 18.49
C ARG A 879 15.89 42.24 18.82
N ALA A 880 15.85 41.37 17.83
CA ALA A 880 16.37 40.00 17.97
C ALA A 880 17.85 39.94 18.40
N SER A 881 18.66 40.98 18.13
CA SER A 881 20.03 41.08 18.63
C SER A 881 20.13 41.27 20.14
N ASP A 882 19.04 41.71 20.78
CA ASP A 882 18.97 42.02 22.20
C ASP A 882 18.47 40.80 22.99
N TRP A 883 17.92 39.80 22.30
CA TRP A 883 17.45 38.54 22.88
C TRP A 883 18.60 37.78 23.52
N LYS A 884 18.42 37.42 24.79
CA LYS A 884 19.46 36.76 25.58
C LYS A 884 19.20 35.27 25.61
N ARG A 885 20.14 34.51 25.04
CA ARG A 885 20.21 33.06 25.20
C ARG A 885 21.06 32.68 26.41
N LYS A 886 20.59 31.73 27.21
CA LYS A 886 21.33 31.15 28.33
C LYS A 886 21.04 29.66 28.45
N THR A 887 22.04 28.86 28.78
CA THR A 887 21.82 27.48 29.26
C THR A 887 21.44 27.56 30.74
N ILE A 888 20.23 27.12 31.08
CA ILE A 888 19.69 27.23 32.45
C ILE A 888 19.80 25.92 33.24
N TYR A 889 20.00 24.81 32.54
CA TYR A 889 20.36 23.52 33.14
C TYR A 889 21.28 22.76 32.18
N THR A 890 22.19 21.97 32.74
CA THR A 890 23.02 21.02 31.98
C THR A 890 23.15 19.77 32.81
N ASP A 891 22.68 18.66 32.27
CA ASP A 891 22.83 17.36 32.89
C ASP A 891 24.32 17.04 33.15
N ARG A 892 24.63 16.45 34.31
CA ARG A 892 26.03 16.21 34.69
C ARG A 892 26.71 15.22 33.74
N ASP A 893 26.01 14.23 33.23
CA ASP A 893 26.59 13.24 32.31
C ASP A 893 26.21 13.53 30.84
N ASN A 894 25.57 14.69 30.60
CA ASN A 894 25.05 15.16 29.32
C ASN A 894 24.01 14.18 28.74
N TYR A 895 23.21 13.55 29.59
CA TYR A 895 22.11 12.73 29.11
C TYR A 895 21.09 13.60 28.34
N PRO A 896 20.58 13.12 27.18
CA PRO A 896 19.75 13.92 26.28
C PRO A 896 18.51 14.51 26.97
N ILE A 897 18.16 15.77 26.66
CA ILE A 897 16.89 16.39 27.03
C ILE A 897 16.13 16.68 25.74
N ILE A 898 15.31 15.74 25.29
CA ILE A 898 14.55 15.87 24.03
C ILE A 898 13.07 16.18 24.25
N THR A 899 12.56 15.96 25.46
CA THR A 899 11.15 16.18 25.78
C THR A 899 10.82 17.66 25.77
N LYS A 900 9.62 18.01 25.32
CA LYS A 900 9.07 19.36 25.43
C LYS A 900 8.98 19.73 26.91
N PRO A 901 9.67 20.77 27.39
CA PRO A 901 9.60 21.14 28.79
C PRO A 901 8.18 21.59 29.15
N ALA A 902 7.55 20.97 30.13
CA ALA A 902 6.27 21.46 30.63
C ALA A 902 6.51 22.68 31.50
N VAL A 903 5.69 23.73 31.34
CA VAL A 903 5.82 24.94 32.15
C VAL A 903 4.53 25.21 32.92
N TRP A 904 4.68 25.57 34.18
CA TRP A 904 3.58 25.98 35.05
C TRP A 904 3.91 27.28 35.79
N MET A 905 2.92 28.16 35.90
CA MET A 905 2.98 29.37 36.72
C MET A 905 1.78 29.41 37.66
N ASP A 906 1.98 29.92 38.88
CA ASP A 906 0.88 30.09 39.82
C ASP A 906 0.09 31.35 39.48
N ALA A 907 -1.02 31.17 38.76
CA ALA A 907 -1.92 32.26 38.39
C ALA A 907 -2.56 32.99 39.59
N SER A 908 -2.43 32.47 40.81
CA SER A 908 -2.89 33.17 42.02
C SER A 908 -1.88 34.19 42.57
N VAL A 909 -0.67 34.21 42.03
CA VAL A 909 0.43 35.10 42.44
C VAL A 909 0.92 35.88 41.23
N ASP A 910 0.63 37.18 41.20
CA ASP A 910 1.12 38.08 40.16
C ASP A 910 2.66 38.03 40.07
N GLY A 911 3.18 37.79 38.87
CA GLY A 911 4.62 37.65 38.61
C GLY A 911 5.25 36.38 39.20
N SER A 912 4.46 35.31 39.39
CA SER A 912 5.01 34.00 39.77
C SER A 912 6.10 33.58 38.78
N PRO A 913 7.29 33.15 39.25
CA PRO A 913 8.32 32.64 38.35
C PRO A 913 7.83 31.35 37.65
N PRO A 914 8.23 31.11 36.39
CA PRO A 914 7.96 29.85 35.71
C PRO A 914 8.62 28.66 36.42
N ARG A 915 7.86 27.57 36.58
CA ARG A 915 8.37 26.25 36.93
C ARG A 915 8.43 25.39 35.68
N ILE A 916 9.61 24.82 35.41
CA ILE A 916 9.91 24.08 34.19
C ILE A 916 10.21 22.63 34.58
N TYR A 917 9.53 21.69 33.95
CA TYR A 917 9.64 20.26 34.19
C TYR A 917 10.12 19.54 32.94
N PHE A 918 11.16 18.72 33.07
CA PHE A 918 11.76 18.01 31.95
C PHE A 918 12.48 16.75 32.43
N GLY A 919 12.59 15.75 31.56
CA GLY A 919 13.30 14.52 31.83
C GLY A 919 14.53 14.33 30.95
N THR A 920 15.47 13.50 31.41
CA THR A 920 16.69 13.13 30.69
C THR A 920 16.63 11.71 30.13
N GLY A 921 17.44 11.42 29.11
CA GLY A 921 17.72 10.05 28.65
C GLY A 921 16.95 9.58 27.43
N GLY A 922 15.97 10.35 26.94
CA GLY A 922 15.22 10.03 25.73
C GLY A 922 16.07 10.12 24.47
N ASP A 923 16.88 9.09 24.19
CA ASP A 923 17.55 8.86 22.91
C ASP A 923 17.95 7.38 22.85
N ASP A 924 17.90 6.79 21.66
CA ASP A 924 18.21 5.37 21.47
C ASP A 924 19.68 5.08 21.72
N ASN A 925 20.55 6.07 21.48
CA ASN A 925 21.98 5.97 21.72
C ASN A 925 22.38 6.24 23.18
N ALA A 926 21.44 6.70 24.03
CA ALA A 926 21.69 6.89 25.44
C ALA A 926 21.88 5.52 26.15
N PRO A 927 22.82 5.40 27.11
CA PRO A 927 23.16 4.11 27.73
C PRO A 927 21.98 3.34 28.36
N ASN A 928 21.92 2.03 28.16
CA ASN A 928 20.87 1.19 28.77
C ASN A 928 21.02 1.00 30.29
N ASP A 929 22.15 1.45 30.87
CA ASP A 929 22.47 1.39 32.29
C ASP A 929 22.67 2.77 32.93
N GLY A 930 22.29 3.85 32.23
CA GLY A 930 22.42 5.22 32.72
C GLY A 930 21.50 5.53 33.89
N LEU A 931 21.95 6.42 34.79
CA LEU A 931 21.13 6.96 35.88
C LEU A 931 20.49 8.28 35.42
N TYR A 932 19.26 8.20 34.94
CA TYR A 932 18.52 9.33 34.42
C TYR A 932 17.75 10.08 35.50
N SER A 933 17.29 11.29 35.18
CA SER A 933 16.59 12.15 36.11
C SER A 933 15.40 12.89 35.50
N PHE A 934 14.47 13.26 36.36
CA PHE A 934 13.41 14.23 36.09
C PHE A 934 13.63 15.46 36.97
N ILE A 935 13.68 16.65 36.37
CA ILE A 935 14.08 17.88 37.04
C ILE A 935 12.92 18.88 37.05
N ALA A 936 12.65 19.47 38.21
CA ALA A 936 11.82 20.66 38.34
C ALA A 936 12.71 21.88 38.63
N LEU A 937 12.68 22.87 37.73
CA LEU A 937 13.51 24.06 37.78
C LEU A 937 12.62 25.31 37.92
N ILE A 938 12.97 26.24 38.80
CA ILE A 938 12.34 27.57 38.89
C ILE A 938 13.21 28.59 38.15
N ASP A 939 12.61 29.39 37.28
CA ASP A 939 13.29 30.51 36.61
C ASP A 939 12.96 31.85 37.27
N TYR A 940 13.84 32.34 38.17
CA TYR A 940 13.73 33.70 38.73
C TYR A 940 14.29 34.79 37.80
N GLY A 941 14.35 34.53 36.50
CA GLY A 941 14.82 35.44 35.45
C GLY A 941 16.34 35.44 35.27
N ASN A 942 17.10 35.72 36.34
CA ASN A 942 18.58 35.73 36.29
C ASN A 942 19.25 34.59 37.08
N ASN A 943 18.49 33.93 37.96
CA ASN A 943 18.98 32.90 38.86
C ASN A 943 18.00 31.72 38.82
N GLU A 944 18.37 30.64 38.14
CA GLU A 944 17.54 29.44 38.03
C GLU A 944 17.97 28.41 39.07
N GLU A 945 17.01 27.79 39.75
CA GLU A 945 17.28 26.88 40.86
C GLU A 945 16.44 25.61 40.72
N VAL A 946 17.02 24.46 41.05
CA VAL A 946 16.27 23.20 41.11
C VAL A 946 15.36 23.24 42.34
N GLU A 947 14.05 23.09 42.15
CA GLU A 947 13.06 23.05 43.24
C GLU A 947 12.97 21.64 43.84
N TRP A 948 13.02 20.63 42.98
CA TRP A 948 13.08 19.21 43.34
C TRP A 948 13.48 18.39 42.12
N PHE A 949 13.87 17.14 42.34
CA PHE A 949 14.16 16.19 41.27
C PHE A 949 13.76 14.76 41.66
N VAL A 950 13.67 13.90 40.66
CA VAL A 950 13.65 12.44 40.82
C VAL A 950 14.88 11.90 40.09
N GLY A 951 15.79 11.25 40.80
CA GLY A 951 17.07 10.73 40.28
C GLY A 951 18.18 10.78 41.34
N ASP A 952 19.32 10.18 41.04
CA ASP A 952 20.40 10.01 42.02
C ASP A 952 21.08 11.35 42.40
N ALA A 953 20.91 11.78 43.65
CA ALA A 953 21.42 13.07 44.15
C ALA A 953 22.96 13.18 44.09
N ASP A 954 23.69 12.09 44.39
CA ASP A 954 25.16 12.03 44.36
C ASP A 954 25.69 12.12 42.93
N ASN A 955 24.99 11.49 41.98
CA ASN A 955 25.22 11.66 40.57
C ASN A 955 24.94 13.11 40.19
N LEU A 956 23.79 13.71 40.48
CA LEU A 956 23.50 15.07 40.02
C LEU A 956 24.33 16.17 40.73
N ARG A 957 24.93 15.87 41.88
CA ARG A 957 25.55 16.86 42.80
C ARG A 957 24.56 17.93 43.27
N LEU A 958 23.33 17.50 43.48
CA LEU A 958 22.27 18.35 44.01
C LEU A 958 22.09 18.05 45.50
N ASP A 959 21.41 18.95 46.20
CA ASP A 959 21.10 18.78 47.61
C ASP A 959 20.12 17.61 47.80
N GLU A 960 20.45 16.68 48.69
CA GLU A 960 19.66 15.48 49.01
C GLU A 960 18.26 15.86 49.55
N ASP A 961 18.10 17.05 50.16
CA ASP A 961 16.80 17.53 50.63
C ASP A 961 15.81 17.83 49.48
N LEU A 962 16.32 18.06 48.27
CA LEU A 962 15.54 18.34 47.06
C LEU A 962 15.12 17.05 46.33
N ASP A 963 15.72 15.92 46.66
CA ASP A 963 15.39 14.60 46.10
C ASP A 963 13.97 14.19 46.51
N LYS A 964 13.19 13.68 45.55
CA LYS A 964 11.82 13.19 45.72
C LYS A 964 11.61 11.77 45.22
N GLY A 965 12.68 11.02 44.96
CA GLY A 965 12.68 9.63 44.53
C GLY A 965 13.77 9.34 43.50
N ASP A 966 14.00 8.07 43.19
CA ASP A 966 15.00 7.64 42.20
C ASP A 966 14.36 6.91 41.03
N LEU A 967 14.97 7.06 39.85
CA LEU A 967 14.70 6.21 38.69
C LEU A 967 15.66 5.01 38.69
N ALA A 968 15.21 3.86 38.20
CA ALA A 968 16.10 2.72 38.05
C ALA A 968 17.16 2.96 36.94
N ALA A 969 18.28 2.27 37.01
CA ALA A 969 19.28 2.31 35.93
C ALA A 969 18.65 1.86 34.60
N GLY A 970 18.80 2.68 33.56
CA GLY A 970 18.19 2.46 32.25
C GLY A 970 16.76 2.97 32.09
N GLU A 971 16.13 3.48 33.15
CA GLU A 971 14.77 4.03 33.14
C GLU A 971 14.80 5.47 32.60
N LYS A 972 14.49 5.63 31.31
CA LYS A 972 14.60 6.89 30.55
C LYS A 972 13.26 7.63 30.50
N ILE A 973 13.29 8.96 30.40
CA ILE A 973 12.10 9.78 30.12
C ILE A 973 12.07 10.13 28.63
N TRP A 974 11.06 9.62 27.93
CA TRP A 974 10.85 9.83 26.48
C TRP A 974 9.63 10.69 26.16
N ALA A 975 8.64 10.68 27.04
CA ALA A 975 7.39 11.38 26.84
C ALA A 975 7.46 12.82 27.34
N ASP A 976 6.79 13.72 26.63
CA ASP A 976 6.59 15.10 27.06
C ASP A 976 5.81 15.13 28.38
N PRO A 977 6.34 15.74 29.45
CA PRO A 977 5.59 15.93 30.69
C PRO A 977 4.37 16.82 30.47
N GLN A 978 3.30 16.60 31.24
CA GLN A 978 2.06 17.37 31.16
C GLN A 978 1.65 17.85 32.55
N VAL A 979 1.27 19.13 32.66
CA VAL A 979 0.80 19.70 33.93
C VAL A 979 -0.71 19.91 33.88
N ALA A 980 -1.43 19.26 34.79
CA ALA A 980 -2.87 19.46 34.95
C ALA A 980 -3.31 19.35 36.41
N ASN A 981 -4.28 20.16 36.80
CA ASN A 981 -4.85 20.18 38.16
C ASN A 981 -3.78 20.22 39.29
N ASN A 982 -2.71 20.99 39.08
CA ASN A 982 -1.56 21.12 39.98
C ASN A 982 -0.73 19.82 40.18
N VAL A 983 -0.79 18.90 39.23
CA VAL A 983 0.08 17.72 39.16
C VAL A 983 0.83 17.76 37.83
N VAL A 984 2.13 17.47 37.87
CA VAL A 984 2.92 17.15 36.67
C VAL A 984 2.95 15.64 36.51
N TYR A 985 2.56 15.18 35.34
CA TYR A 985 2.60 13.79 34.93
C TYR A 985 3.75 13.58 33.95
N PHE A 986 4.47 12.50 34.12
CA PHE A 986 5.50 12.06 33.18
C PHE A 986 5.59 10.55 33.24
N SER A 987 6.02 9.94 32.14
CA SER A 987 6.21 8.50 32.06
C SER A 987 7.65 8.15 31.72
N THR A 988 8.06 6.97 32.15
CA THR A 988 9.38 6.42 31.91
C THR A 988 9.30 5.05 31.27
N LEU A 989 10.39 4.64 30.64
CA LEU A 989 10.53 3.32 30.02
C LEU A 989 11.99 2.88 29.95
N PHE A 990 12.17 1.57 29.75
CA PHE A 990 13.48 0.97 29.54
C PHE A 990 13.75 0.69 28.06
N GLY A 991 15.01 0.92 27.65
CA GLY A 991 15.52 0.56 26.32
C GLY A 991 15.47 1.68 25.28
N SER A 992 15.12 1.29 24.06
CA SER A 992 15.02 2.14 22.86
C SER A 992 13.57 2.15 22.36
N ILE A 993 13.19 3.16 21.58
CA ILE A 993 11.87 3.26 20.92
C ILE A 993 12.01 3.43 19.42
N GLU A 994 12.94 4.25 18.93
CA GLU A 994 12.97 4.55 17.48
C GLU A 994 13.47 3.37 16.67
N SER A 995 14.49 2.68 17.18
CA SER A 995 15.15 1.53 16.58
C SER A 995 14.50 0.19 16.91
N VAL A 996 13.38 0.18 17.64
CA VAL A 996 12.68 -1.08 17.99
C VAL A 996 12.03 -1.64 16.73
N ASP A 997 12.55 -2.77 16.26
CA ASP A 997 11.85 -3.63 15.32
C ASP A 997 10.53 -4.04 16.00
N PRO A 998 9.36 -3.69 15.45
CA PRO A 998 8.07 -4.10 16.03
C PRO A 998 7.97 -5.64 16.21
N CYS A 999 8.76 -6.43 15.47
CA CYS A 999 8.91 -7.89 15.66
C CYS A 999 9.59 -8.30 16.98
N GLU A 1000 10.44 -7.44 17.55
CA GLU A 1000 11.35 -7.78 18.64
C GLU A 1000 10.85 -7.20 19.98
N ASN A 1001 10.60 -8.10 20.92
CA ASN A 1001 10.35 -7.87 22.34
C ASN A 1001 9.63 -6.56 22.75
N LEU A 1002 8.30 -6.60 22.72
CA LEU A 1002 7.42 -5.59 23.33
C LEU A 1002 7.44 -5.61 24.86
N ALA A 1003 8.03 -6.63 25.50
CA ALA A 1003 7.99 -6.74 26.94
C ALA A 1003 8.89 -5.68 27.59
N GLY A 1004 8.29 -4.90 28.49
CA GLY A 1004 8.96 -3.91 29.31
C GLY A 1004 7.93 -3.12 30.09
N GLU A 1005 8.16 -2.94 31.39
CA GLU A 1005 7.27 -2.17 32.25
C GLU A 1005 7.61 -0.68 32.06
N GLY A 1006 6.68 0.06 31.44
CA GLY A 1006 6.65 1.51 31.54
C GLY A 1006 6.12 1.92 32.91
N LYS A 1007 6.42 3.14 33.36
CA LYS A 1007 5.88 3.67 34.62
C LYS A 1007 5.32 5.06 34.41
N LEU A 1008 4.18 5.31 35.05
CA LEU A 1008 3.59 6.64 35.15
C LEU A 1008 3.90 7.25 36.51
N TYR A 1009 4.37 8.48 36.50
CA TYR A 1009 4.62 9.29 37.69
C TYR A 1009 3.68 10.49 37.70
N GLY A 1010 3.21 10.87 38.89
CA GLY A 1010 2.44 12.11 39.10
C GLY A 1010 2.98 12.83 40.33
N ARG A 1011 3.40 14.10 40.19
CA ARG A 1011 4.00 14.90 41.26
C ARG A 1011 3.27 16.22 41.47
N TYR A 1012 3.05 16.61 42.73
CA TYR A 1012 2.43 17.89 43.03
C TYR A 1012 3.33 19.06 42.63
N VAL A 1013 2.82 19.99 41.82
CA VAL A 1013 3.56 21.22 41.44
C VAL A 1013 3.44 22.33 42.47
N LYS A 1014 2.51 22.20 43.42
CA LYS A 1014 2.35 23.12 44.56
C LYS A 1014 1.81 22.39 45.78
N GLN A 1015 1.97 23.00 46.95
CA GLN A 1015 1.42 22.47 48.20
C GLN A 1015 -0.11 22.50 48.19
N ILE A 1016 -0.73 21.33 48.39
CA ILE A 1016 -2.19 21.17 48.45
C ILE A 1016 -2.57 20.33 49.67
N GLY A 1017 -3.40 20.87 50.56
CA GLY A 1017 -3.96 20.09 51.68
C GLY A 1017 -2.91 19.48 52.62
N GLY A 1018 -1.71 20.06 52.71
CA GLY A 1018 -0.59 19.55 53.51
C GLY A 1018 0.42 18.69 52.73
N SER A 1019 0.22 18.46 51.43
CA SER A 1019 1.22 17.81 50.57
C SER A 1019 2.48 18.66 50.43
N ILE A 1020 3.60 18.02 50.08
CA ILE A 1020 4.87 18.67 49.80
C ILE A 1020 5.04 18.79 48.29
N VAL A 1021 5.60 19.89 47.80
CA VAL A 1021 5.91 20.05 46.36
C VAL A 1021 6.86 18.95 45.92
N GLY A 1022 6.62 18.38 44.75
CA GLY A 1022 7.39 17.25 44.22
C GLY A 1022 7.11 15.91 44.89
N SER A 1023 6.20 15.83 45.88
CA SER A 1023 5.75 14.52 46.40
C SER A 1023 4.75 13.85 45.46
N SER A 1024 4.66 12.52 45.52
CA SER A 1024 3.72 11.76 44.69
C SER A 1024 2.26 12.14 44.95
N SER A 1025 1.51 12.26 43.85
CA SER A 1025 0.08 12.49 43.82
C SER A 1025 -0.76 11.20 43.86
N PHE A 1026 -0.12 10.03 43.76
CA PHE A 1026 -0.79 8.73 43.70
C PHE A 1026 -0.98 8.08 45.06
N ALA A 1027 -2.12 7.43 45.24
CA ALA A 1027 -2.50 6.78 46.49
C ALA A 1027 -2.96 5.32 46.26
N GLY A 1028 -2.51 4.40 47.10
CA GLY A 1028 -2.92 3.00 47.13
C GLY A 1028 -4.20 2.77 47.93
N SER A 1029 -4.70 1.54 47.88
CA SER A 1029 -6.02 1.12 48.43
C SER A 1029 -6.16 1.27 49.96
N SER A 1030 -5.06 1.48 50.68
CA SER A 1030 -5.01 1.72 52.13
C SER A 1030 -4.58 3.15 52.51
N GLY A 1031 -4.53 4.07 51.54
CA GLY A 1031 -4.03 5.44 51.72
C GLY A 1031 -2.50 5.56 51.77
N THR A 1032 -1.77 4.49 51.43
CA THR A 1032 -0.32 4.52 51.23
C THR A 1032 0.03 5.31 49.97
N THR A 1033 1.06 6.14 50.01
CA THR A 1033 1.57 6.83 48.80
C THR A 1033 2.17 5.81 47.84
N LEU A 1034 1.82 5.89 46.56
CA LEU A 1034 2.47 5.12 45.48
C LEU A 1034 3.47 6.00 44.76
N GLU A 1035 4.66 5.50 44.48
CA GLU A 1035 5.71 6.30 43.82
C GLU A 1035 5.41 6.49 42.33
N HIS A 1036 4.95 5.42 41.69
CA HIS A 1036 4.50 5.33 40.30
C HIS A 1036 3.33 4.36 40.20
N LEU A 1037 2.71 4.33 39.02
CA LEU A 1037 1.84 3.25 38.57
C LEU A 1037 2.55 2.52 37.44
N ASP A 1038 2.53 1.19 37.48
CA ASP A 1038 3.02 0.38 36.38
C ASP A 1038 2.05 0.48 35.21
N LEU A 1039 2.61 0.61 34.01
CA LEU A 1039 1.88 0.59 32.76
C LEU A 1039 1.85 -0.84 32.21
N GLU A 1040 0.87 -1.12 31.35
CA GLU A 1040 0.72 -2.46 30.78
C GLU A 1040 1.90 -2.79 29.85
N ILE A 1041 2.38 -1.80 29.09
CA ILE A 1041 3.55 -1.85 28.20
C ILE A 1041 4.33 -0.52 28.33
N LYS A 1042 5.37 -0.31 27.51
CA LYS A 1042 6.08 0.97 27.37
C LYS A 1042 5.14 2.01 26.77
N THR A 1043 5.08 3.20 27.34
CA THR A 1043 4.37 4.36 26.77
C THR A 1043 5.35 5.38 26.18
N ARG A 1044 4.97 6.00 25.06
CA ARG A 1044 5.74 7.10 24.45
C ARG A 1044 5.16 8.48 24.76
N ALA A 1045 3.89 8.55 25.16
CA ALA A 1045 3.22 9.80 25.48
C ALA A 1045 2.49 9.66 26.82
N ALA A 1046 2.97 10.41 27.82
CA ALA A 1046 2.65 10.16 29.21
C ALA A 1046 1.16 10.32 29.51
N VAL A 1047 0.53 11.38 28.99
CA VAL A 1047 -0.82 11.77 29.40
C VAL A 1047 -1.48 12.67 28.36
N THR A 1048 -2.68 12.31 27.90
CA THR A 1048 -3.65 13.24 27.31
C THR A 1048 -4.60 13.76 28.38
N ILE A 1049 -4.74 15.08 28.47
CA ILE A 1049 -5.64 15.73 29.43
C ILE A 1049 -7.03 15.88 28.81
N GLY A 1050 -8.01 15.21 29.39
CA GLY A 1050 -9.42 15.29 28.98
C GLY A 1050 -10.17 16.47 29.60
N GLU A 1051 -11.49 16.38 29.67
CA GLU A 1051 -12.30 17.42 30.32
C GLU A 1051 -12.31 17.26 31.85
N GLN A 1052 -12.69 18.33 32.55
CA GLN A 1052 -13.01 18.23 33.98
C GLN A 1052 -14.42 17.66 34.15
N SER A 1053 -14.52 16.49 34.76
CA SER A 1053 -15.80 15.89 35.17
C SER A 1053 -16.12 16.26 36.63
N GLY A 1054 -17.40 16.45 36.93
CA GLY A 1054 -17.84 16.80 38.28
C GLY A 1054 -19.22 16.25 38.63
N THR A 1055 -19.26 15.30 39.55
CA THR A 1055 -20.49 14.77 40.14
C THR A 1055 -20.43 14.98 41.66
N GLY A 1056 -21.43 15.66 42.24
CA GLY A 1056 -21.52 15.80 43.71
C GLY A 1056 -20.53 16.78 44.38
N GLY A 1057 -19.96 17.73 43.65
CA GLY A 1057 -19.10 18.79 44.22
C GLY A 1057 -17.61 18.46 44.30
N THR A 1058 -17.18 17.34 43.72
CA THR A 1058 -15.78 16.98 43.49
C THR A 1058 -15.47 17.17 42.00
N ARG A 1059 -14.37 17.84 41.65
CA ARG A 1059 -13.88 17.96 40.26
C ARG A 1059 -12.72 17.00 40.07
N THR A 1060 -12.76 16.19 39.01
CA THR A 1060 -11.69 15.27 38.62
C THR A 1060 -11.25 15.58 37.20
N GLN A 1061 -9.94 15.61 36.99
CA GLN A 1061 -9.34 15.77 35.66
C GLN A 1061 -9.21 14.39 35.03
N GLU A 1062 -9.74 14.21 33.82
CA GLU A 1062 -9.49 13.00 33.06
C GLU A 1062 -8.08 13.01 32.47
N VAL A 1063 -7.44 11.84 32.53
CA VAL A 1063 -6.08 11.58 32.08
C VAL A 1063 -6.10 10.26 31.33
N PHE A 1064 -5.69 10.28 30.07
CA PHE A 1064 -5.64 9.11 29.18
C PHE A 1064 -4.20 8.81 28.78
N ILE A 1065 -3.90 7.54 28.54
CA ILE A 1065 -2.56 7.07 28.15
C ILE A 1065 -2.73 6.17 26.92
N GLN A 1066 -1.82 6.30 25.97
CA GLN A 1066 -1.67 5.36 24.85
C GLN A 1066 -0.32 4.65 24.98
N GLU A 1067 -0.38 3.32 24.94
CA GLU A 1067 0.77 2.43 25.04
C GLU A 1067 1.33 2.10 23.66
N TYR A 1068 2.56 1.56 23.62
CA TYR A 1068 3.26 1.23 22.38
C TYR A 1068 2.54 0.16 21.53
N ASP A 1069 1.76 -0.71 22.17
CA ASP A 1069 0.90 -1.69 21.51
C ASP A 1069 -0.48 -1.10 21.13
N SER A 1070 -0.65 0.21 21.10
CA SER A 1070 -1.96 0.85 20.83
C SER A 1070 -3.03 0.58 21.90
N THR A 1071 -2.67 0.05 23.08
CA THR A 1071 -3.61 -0.01 24.21
C THR A 1071 -3.91 1.40 24.72
N ILE A 1072 -5.19 1.73 24.91
CA ILE A 1072 -5.64 3.01 25.45
C ILE A 1072 -6.20 2.81 26.84
N GLN A 1073 -5.72 3.59 27.80
CA GLN A 1073 -6.06 3.46 29.21
C GLN A 1073 -6.48 4.81 29.82
N GLN A 1074 -7.24 4.76 30.91
CA GLN A 1074 -7.60 5.92 31.71
C GLN A 1074 -7.02 5.81 33.12
N LEU A 1075 -6.41 6.89 33.60
CA LEU A 1075 -6.04 7.03 35.00
C LEU A 1075 -7.28 7.38 35.84
N LYS A 1076 -7.66 6.47 36.74
CA LYS A 1076 -8.64 6.74 37.80
C LYS A 1076 -7.92 7.26 39.03
N LEU A 1077 -8.46 8.34 39.61
CA LEU A 1077 -7.95 8.95 40.83
C LEU A 1077 -8.97 8.81 41.99
N PRO A 1078 -8.51 8.77 43.25
CA PRO A 1078 -9.39 8.72 44.40
C PRO A 1078 -10.38 9.89 44.46
N ALA A 1079 -11.65 9.60 44.76
CA ALA A 1079 -12.65 10.64 44.98
C ALA A 1079 -12.30 11.48 46.23
N GLY A 1080 -11.85 12.72 46.03
CA GLY A 1080 -11.56 13.67 47.12
C GLY A 1080 -10.12 14.20 47.23
N ALA A 1081 -9.26 13.96 46.23
CA ALA A 1081 -7.98 14.67 46.09
C ALA A 1081 -8.19 16.15 45.65
N VAL A 1082 -8.77 16.94 46.58
CA VAL A 1082 -8.79 18.40 46.78
C VAL A 1082 -9.37 19.27 45.64
N LEU A 1083 -10.53 19.95 45.76
CA LEU A 1083 -10.92 20.89 46.82
C LEU A 1083 -12.46 21.08 46.86
N ARG A 1084 -13.06 21.01 48.05
CA ARG A 1084 -14.42 21.53 48.31
C ARG A 1084 -14.39 23.05 48.19
N VAL A 1085 -14.90 23.60 47.10
CA VAL A 1085 -15.29 25.02 47.06
C VAL A 1085 -16.72 25.14 47.58
N ARG A 1086 -16.89 25.67 48.80
CA ARG A 1086 -18.15 26.33 49.16
C ARG A 1086 -18.21 27.62 48.33
N SER A 1087 -18.92 27.58 47.22
CA SER A 1087 -19.33 28.75 46.42
C SER A 1087 -19.87 29.86 47.31
N TRP A 1088 -19.57 31.12 47.00
CA TRP A 1088 -20.58 32.20 46.90
C TRP A 1088 -20.15 33.23 45.86
N ARG A 1089 -20.71 33.16 44.65
CA ARG A 1089 -21.17 34.34 43.90
C ARG A 1089 -22.29 33.95 42.95
N GLU A 1090 -23.52 34.16 43.41
CA GLU A 1090 -24.70 34.29 42.55
C GLU A 1090 -24.48 35.46 41.58
N VAL A 1091 -24.65 35.22 40.27
CA VAL A 1091 -24.86 36.30 39.30
C VAL A 1091 -26.36 36.33 39.01
N TYR A 1092 -27.06 37.30 39.61
CA TYR A 1092 -28.42 37.64 39.18
C TYR A 1092 -28.35 38.37 37.84
N ARG A 1093 -29.15 37.90 36.87
CA ARG A 1093 -29.52 38.68 35.68
C ARG A 1093 -30.55 39.73 36.12
N ILE A 1094 -30.14 40.98 36.31
CA ILE A 1094 -31.09 42.10 36.44
C ILE A 1094 -31.51 42.50 35.03
N ILE A 1095 -32.70 42.06 34.61
CA ILE A 1095 -33.41 42.66 33.47
C ILE A 1095 -34.21 43.83 34.03
N LYS A 1096 -33.87 45.06 33.63
CA LYS A 1096 -34.73 46.23 33.84
C LYS A 1096 -35.42 46.55 32.51
N LYS A 1097 -36.76 46.54 32.53
CA LYS A 1097 -37.61 47.00 31.43
C LYS A 1097 -37.37 48.47 31.10
#